data_AF-A0A5B1BPH5-F1
#
_entry.id   AF-A0A5B1BPH5-F1
#
_cell.length_a   1.000
_cell.length_b   1.000
_cell.length_c   1.000
_cell.angle_alpha   90.00
_cell.angle_beta   90.00
_cell.angle_gamma   90.00
#
_symmetry.space_group_name_H-M   'P 1'
#
loop_
_entity.id
_entity.type
_entity.pdbx_description
1 polymer ?
#
loop_
_entity_poly.entity_id
_entity_poly.type
_entity_poly.pdbx_seq_one_letter_code
_entity_poly.pdbx_strand_id
1 'polypeptide(L)'
;MSFIIAVPKMVAAAASDLANIGSTISTANAAAALETTSVLAAGADEVSAAIAALFGTHAQAYQALSAQAAAFHAEFVQTLNTGAGWYAAAEAANASPLQAVLGAANAPTQTLLGRPLIGNGADGTAANPNGGAGGLLYGNGGNGYSQTGGGLAGGNGGAAGLIGNGGAGGAGGANAAGAGGPGGIGGAGGWLYGNGGAGGAGGIGTTAVGAGGAGGNALLFGSGGNGGSGPFGAAGHAGLLIGNGGDAGAGSGLRGADGGLIGNGGIGGSSATTAGGAGGNALFGTGGAGGSSTDSTGGNGGNTLVGNGGAGGAGGASSLTGSGQAGGSGGNVGLLGFGGAGGAGGAGTTLLSIGQNGGAGGRGGNAGLLYGDGGVGGAGGSGGVTSGSVFNAGTGGIGGAGGSASLFGNGGAGGAGGSGGANSATLLAGVGGTGGAGGAGGVAGLLYGNGGAGGDGGIGGTTAANNQAGGTGGAGGAAGNGFLIGNGGAGGDGGAGGASVTAGKAGLGGVGGVSGNGGDGGLLFGDGGEGGAGGAGGAGAGASGVGGAGSDGGSGGNASFIGNGGNGGPGGPGGAGATIGPAGNGGKAGAGGVFGQGGTPGPPGAAAVLPESLAPIFGPYESLIANTIANLQSIGTTWLANPAPFLNQILINQFGYGELTVASFANATRDFAIGLAGVPPSLQAALEALVAGNISGAVSDVAQALVKVFVSGLDAADLSNIQLLGPVGDLLPILSIPGDISQHFTNVLVALTDTNISFDIGTFSMTFGLPLAMTLNAIGSPVTTAIALANSVTTFIGAVQAGNLPAALAAIIGAPANVANGFLNGEATLPLPLPTSLAPIPGITSLTANVPVGGIISPLKPFTATAVVLGSPITLPLGGTPAGGIIPALLNYAPVQLANAIAG
;
A
#
# COMPACT_ATOMS: atom_id res chain seq x y z
N MET A 1 31.32 -19.18 -46.49
CA MET A 1 31.42 -18.26 -45.34
C MET A 1 30.02 -18.06 -44.81
N SER A 2 29.77 -18.34 -43.53
CA SER A 2 28.45 -18.13 -42.91
C SER A 2 28.18 -16.63 -42.80
N PHE A 3 27.04 -16.17 -43.35
CA PHE A 3 26.58 -14.80 -43.13
C PHE A 3 26.16 -14.67 -41.67
N ILE A 4 26.91 -13.87 -40.89
CA ILE A 4 26.48 -13.42 -39.58
C ILE A 4 25.69 -12.13 -39.81
N ILE A 5 24.38 -12.16 -39.55
CA ILE A 5 23.52 -10.97 -39.53
C ILE A 5 23.55 -10.43 -38.09
N ALA A 6 24.38 -9.42 -37.84
CA ALA A 6 24.26 -8.58 -36.65
C ALA A 6 23.70 -7.23 -37.10
N VAL A 7 22.83 -6.60 -36.29
CA VAL A 7 22.30 -5.24 -36.56
C VAL A 7 22.93 -4.30 -35.53
N PRO A 8 24.09 -3.66 -35.81
CA PRO A 8 24.83 -2.89 -34.81
C PRO A 8 24.02 -1.74 -34.22
N LYS A 9 23.13 -1.15 -35.03
CA LYS A 9 22.17 -0.12 -34.59
C LYS A 9 21.19 -0.61 -33.52
N MET A 10 20.74 -1.86 -33.58
CA MET A 10 19.85 -2.41 -32.55
C MET A 10 20.60 -2.67 -31.25
N VAL A 11 21.86 -3.12 -31.33
CA VAL A 11 22.69 -3.35 -30.13
C VAL A 11 23.08 -2.03 -29.47
N ALA A 12 23.37 -0.99 -30.24
CA ALA A 12 23.62 0.36 -29.73
C ALA A 12 22.35 1.00 -29.14
N ALA A 13 21.19 0.81 -29.78
CA ALA A 13 19.90 1.23 -29.23
C ALA A 13 19.61 0.51 -27.91
N ALA A 14 19.77 -0.82 -27.85
CA ALA A 14 19.61 -1.57 -26.61
C ALA A 14 20.59 -1.11 -25.52
N ALA A 15 21.86 -0.84 -25.86
CA ALA A 15 22.83 -0.32 -24.89
C ALA A 15 22.42 1.06 -24.36
N SER A 16 21.85 1.92 -25.21
CA SER A 16 21.30 3.23 -24.82
C SER A 16 20.04 3.10 -23.97
N ASP A 17 19.14 2.19 -24.32
CA ASP A 17 17.93 1.91 -23.55
C ASP A 17 18.29 1.34 -22.18
N LEU A 18 19.24 0.41 -22.11
CA LEU A 18 19.78 -0.07 -20.84
C LEU A 18 20.44 1.07 -20.06
N ALA A 19 21.25 1.93 -20.67
CA ALA A 19 21.83 3.09 -19.99
C ALA A 19 20.76 4.02 -19.41
N ASN A 20 19.68 4.27 -20.17
CA ASN A 20 18.54 5.08 -19.74
C ASN A 20 17.78 4.42 -18.58
N ILE A 21 17.56 3.09 -18.63
CA ILE A 21 16.97 2.33 -17.53
C ILE A 21 17.85 2.43 -16.28
N GLY A 22 19.16 2.23 -16.42
CA GLY A 22 20.12 2.36 -15.32
C GLY A 22 20.14 3.77 -14.70
N SER A 23 20.10 4.82 -15.54
CA SER A 23 20.03 6.21 -15.11
C SER A 23 18.70 6.53 -14.41
N THR A 24 17.58 6.03 -14.94
CA THR A 24 16.24 6.21 -14.36
C THR A 24 16.16 5.53 -12.99
N ILE A 25 16.64 4.28 -12.88
CA ILE A 25 16.66 3.54 -11.62
C ILE A 25 17.60 4.21 -10.61
N SER A 26 18.78 4.67 -11.03
CA SER A 26 19.73 5.38 -10.16
C SER A 26 19.17 6.72 -9.67
N THR A 27 18.48 7.47 -10.54
CA THR A 27 17.82 8.74 -10.17
C THR A 27 16.63 8.50 -9.24
N ALA A 28 15.82 7.47 -9.49
CA ALA A 28 14.71 7.09 -8.62
C ALA A 28 15.22 6.66 -7.23
N ASN A 29 16.29 5.85 -7.18
CA ASN A 29 16.92 5.43 -5.93
C ASN A 29 17.54 6.60 -5.18
N ALA A 30 18.16 7.56 -5.88
CA ALA A 30 18.70 8.78 -5.27
C ALA A 30 17.59 9.73 -4.76
N ALA A 31 16.49 9.88 -5.50
CA ALA A 31 15.35 10.69 -5.10
C ALA A 31 14.63 10.10 -3.89
N ALA A 32 14.51 8.77 -3.83
CA ALA A 32 13.93 8.06 -2.69
C ALA A 32 14.90 7.96 -1.49
N ALA A 33 16.20 8.20 -1.69
CA ALA A 33 17.21 7.98 -0.65
C ALA A 33 16.95 8.83 0.60
N LEU A 34 16.61 10.11 0.45
CA LEU A 34 16.35 11.00 1.59
C LEU A 34 15.08 10.59 2.34
N GLU A 35 13.96 10.40 1.64
CA GLU A 35 12.68 10.03 2.26
C GLU A 35 12.73 8.64 2.94
N THR A 36 13.52 7.70 2.41
CA THR A 36 13.63 6.34 2.95
C THR A 36 14.70 6.20 4.04
N THR A 37 15.75 7.04 4.04
CA THR A 37 16.80 7.01 5.08
C THR A 37 16.54 7.97 6.25
N SER A 38 15.63 8.92 6.09
CA SER A 38 15.25 9.89 7.13
C SER A 38 13.82 9.70 7.64
N VAL A 39 13.29 8.47 7.56
CA VAL A 39 11.99 8.13 8.15
C VAL A 39 12.02 8.52 9.63
N LEU A 40 11.23 9.53 10.00
CA LEU A 40 11.12 9.97 11.38
C LEU A 40 10.20 9.04 12.16
N ALA A 41 10.54 8.83 13.43
CA ALA A 41 9.67 8.13 14.35
C ALA A 41 8.30 8.82 14.40
N ALA A 42 7.21 8.07 14.15
CA ALA A 42 5.85 8.60 14.16
C ALA A 42 5.39 9.08 15.56
N GLY A 43 6.07 8.63 16.62
CA GLY A 43 5.93 9.07 18.01
C GLY A 43 7.28 9.09 18.74
N ALA A 44 7.32 9.63 19.98
CA ALA A 44 8.54 9.71 20.81
C ALA A 44 8.90 8.39 21.52
N ASP A 45 8.21 7.30 21.18
CA ASP A 45 8.41 5.96 21.72
C ASP A 45 9.54 5.21 21.00
N GLU A 46 10.16 4.26 21.71
CA GLU A 46 11.31 3.50 21.22
C GLU A 46 10.93 2.56 20.05
N VAL A 47 9.66 2.19 19.89
CA VAL A 47 9.18 1.36 18.77
C VAL A 47 9.11 2.17 17.48
N SER A 48 8.56 3.38 17.51
CA SER A 48 8.60 4.32 16.40
C SER A 48 10.03 4.71 16.03
N ALA A 49 10.91 4.91 17.02
CA ALA A 49 12.33 5.18 16.79
C ALA A 49 13.09 3.97 16.22
N ALA A 50 12.78 2.75 16.67
CA ALA A 50 13.37 1.51 16.15
C ALA A 50 12.84 1.15 14.75
N ILE A 51 11.56 1.39 14.46
CA ILE A 51 10.97 1.20 13.12
C ILE A 51 11.55 2.23 12.13
N ALA A 52 11.68 3.50 12.55
CA ALA A 52 12.40 4.53 11.82
C ALA A 52 13.86 4.14 11.55
N ALA A 53 14.57 3.63 12.55
CA ALA A 53 15.95 3.17 12.42
C ALA A 53 16.08 1.89 11.56
N LEU A 54 15.10 0.98 11.61
CA LEU A 54 15.04 -0.23 10.79
C LEU A 54 14.83 0.13 9.32
N PHE A 55 13.86 1.01 9.02
CA PHE A 55 13.65 1.51 7.67
C PHE A 55 14.86 2.33 7.20
N GLY A 56 15.48 3.12 8.06
CA GLY A 56 16.71 3.85 7.76
C GLY A 56 17.90 2.94 7.42
N THR A 57 18.10 1.87 8.20
CA THR A 57 19.19 0.89 7.97
C THR A 57 18.92 0.01 6.76
N HIS A 58 17.66 -0.40 6.55
CA HIS A 58 17.25 -1.14 5.36
C HIS A 58 17.40 -0.29 4.10
N ALA A 59 17.04 0.99 4.18
CA ALA A 59 17.26 1.95 3.10
C ALA A 59 18.76 2.11 2.83
N GLN A 60 19.63 2.22 3.84
CA GLN A 60 21.08 2.27 3.63
C GLN A 60 21.64 1.01 2.96
N ALA A 61 21.18 -0.18 3.36
CA ALA A 61 21.57 -1.44 2.72
C ALA A 61 21.09 -1.54 1.27
N TYR A 62 19.86 -1.11 1.01
CA TYR A 62 19.31 -1.00 -0.34
C TYR A 62 20.12 -0.02 -1.20
N GLN A 63 20.51 1.13 -0.65
CA GLN A 63 21.35 2.11 -1.35
C GLN A 63 22.72 1.51 -1.72
N ALA A 64 23.37 0.79 -0.80
CA ALA A 64 24.65 0.12 -1.08
C ALA A 64 24.54 -0.96 -2.17
N LEU A 65 23.50 -1.80 -2.12
CA LEU A 65 23.24 -2.82 -3.15
C LEU A 65 22.91 -2.19 -4.50
N SER A 66 22.12 -1.11 -4.49
CA SER A 66 21.76 -0.39 -5.71
C SER A 66 22.97 0.26 -6.39
N ALA A 67 23.94 0.75 -5.61
CA ALA A 67 25.20 1.28 -6.13
C ALA A 67 26.06 0.17 -6.77
N GLN A 68 26.09 -1.03 -6.19
CA GLN A 68 26.80 -2.18 -6.75
C GLN A 68 26.14 -2.68 -8.05
N ALA A 69 24.81 -2.73 -8.09
CA ALA A 69 24.05 -3.07 -9.30
C ALA A 69 24.24 -2.01 -10.40
N ALA A 70 24.30 -0.73 -10.06
CA ALA A 70 24.59 0.34 -11.01
C ALA A 70 25.99 0.23 -11.62
N ALA A 71 27.00 -0.17 -10.84
CA ALA A 71 28.36 -0.40 -11.33
C ALA A 71 28.43 -1.58 -12.31
N PHE A 72 27.81 -2.71 -11.97
CA PHE A 72 27.72 -3.87 -12.86
C PHE A 72 26.98 -3.53 -14.16
N HIS A 73 25.86 -2.81 -14.06
CA HIS A 73 25.08 -2.38 -15.21
C HIS A 73 25.87 -1.45 -16.14
N ALA A 74 26.68 -0.54 -15.57
CA ALA A 74 27.55 0.33 -16.35
C ALA A 74 28.62 -0.46 -17.14
N GLU A 75 29.23 -1.48 -16.52
CA GLU A 75 30.22 -2.34 -17.16
C GLU A 75 29.59 -3.23 -18.25
N PHE A 76 28.36 -3.69 -18.03
CA PHE A 76 27.59 -4.44 -19.03
C PHE A 76 27.26 -3.58 -20.26
N VAL A 77 26.77 -2.35 -20.05
CA VAL A 77 26.49 -1.37 -21.12
C VAL A 77 27.77 -0.98 -21.86
N GLN A 78 28.89 -0.78 -21.15
CA GLN A 78 30.18 -0.47 -21.75
C GLN A 78 30.68 -1.59 -22.65
N THR A 79 30.51 -2.84 -22.22
CA THR A 79 30.88 -4.03 -22.99
C THR A 79 30.00 -4.18 -24.23
N LEU A 80 28.69 -3.92 -24.12
CA LEU A 80 27.76 -3.94 -25.25
C LEU A 80 28.11 -2.86 -26.30
N ASN A 81 28.44 -1.65 -25.86
CA ASN A 81 28.89 -0.55 -26.73
C ASN A 81 30.21 -0.88 -27.43
N THR A 82 31.15 -1.51 -26.72
CA THR A 82 32.42 -1.96 -27.29
C THR A 82 32.19 -3.01 -28.37
N GLY A 83 31.33 -4.00 -28.10
CA GLY A 83 30.92 -5.02 -29.09
C GLY A 83 30.26 -4.42 -30.33
N ALA A 84 29.35 -3.46 -30.16
CA ALA A 84 28.72 -2.73 -31.27
C ALA A 84 29.75 -1.96 -32.12
N GLY A 85 30.79 -1.40 -31.48
CA GLY A 85 31.90 -0.70 -32.15
C GLY A 85 32.71 -1.58 -33.09
N TRP A 86 32.98 -2.84 -32.72
CA TRP A 86 33.69 -3.79 -33.59
C TRP A 86 32.90 -4.15 -34.84
N TYR A 87 31.58 -4.32 -34.73
CA TYR A 87 30.71 -4.60 -35.89
C TYR A 87 30.49 -3.34 -36.75
N ALA A 88 30.36 -2.16 -36.15
CA ALA A 88 30.27 -0.89 -36.88
C ALA A 88 31.57 -0.56 -37.65
N ALA A 89 32.73 -0.87 -37.09
CA ALA A 89 34.02 -0.72 -37.77
C ALA A 89 34.15 -1.65 -38.99
N ALA A 90 33.63 -2.88 -38.87
CA ALA A 90 33.57 -3.82 -39.99
C ALA A 90 32.60 -3.35 -41.10
N GLU A 91 31.45 -2.77 -40.75
CA GLU A 91 30.55 -2.12 -41.71
C GLU A 91 31.21 -0.90 -42.38
N ALA A 92 31.90 -0.05 -41.62
CA ALA A 92 32.58 1.14 -42.13
C ALA A 92 33.70 0.78 -43.14
N ALA A 93 34.47 -0.28 -42.88
CA ALA A 93 35.49 -0.77 -43.81
C ALA A 93 34.88 -1.27 -45.13
N ASN A 94 33.72 -1.93 -45.06
CA ASN A 94 32.99 -2.42 -46.23
C ASN A 94 32.17 -1.33 -46.95
N ALA A 95 31.88 -0.20 -46.29
CA ALA A 95 31.15 0.93 -46.87
C ALA A 95 32.03 1.86 -47.73
N SER A 96 33.36 1.82 -47.58
CA SER A 96 34.27 2.77 -48.25
C SER A 96 34.17 2.80 -49.79
N PRO A 97 33.99 1.65 -50.50
CA PRO A 97 33.80 1.66 -51.95
C PRO A 97 32.43 2.21 -52.37
N LEU A 98 31.38 1.97 -51.57
CA LEU A 98 30.06 2.56 -51.81
C LEU A 98 30.05 4.07 -51.53
N GLN A 99 30.81 4.54 -50.53
CA GLN A 99 30.93 5.96 -50.20
C GLN A 99 31.53 6.79 -51.34
N ALA A 100 32.48 6.24 -52.11
CA ALA A 100 33.01 6.89 -53.30
C ALA A 100 31.92 7.07 -54.39
N VAL A 101 31.08 6.06 -54.61
CA VAL A 101 29.97 6.11 -55.57
C VAL A 101 28.87 7.07 -55.12
N LEU A 102 28.50 7.05 -53.83
CA LEU A 102 27.57 8.02 -53.24
C LEU A 102 28.11 9.45 -53.31
N GLY A 103 29.40 9.65 -53.06
CA GLY A 103 30.07 10.94 -53.21
C GLY A 103 29.97 11.48 -54.64
N ALA A 104 30.25 10.64 -55.64
CA ALA A 104 30.11 11.00 -57.05
C ALA A 104 28.66 11.30 -57.45
N ALA A 105 27.69 10.51 -56.96
CA ALA A 105 26.27 10.72 -57.21
C ALA A 105 25.74 12.02 -56.55
N ASN A 106 26.28 12.40 -55.40
CA ASN A 106 25.87 13.58 -54.66
C ASN A 106 26.60 14.86 -55.08
N ALA A 107 27.77 14.78 -55.71
CA ALA A 107 28.59 15.94 -56.05
C ALA A 107 27.83 17.03 -56.86
N PRO A 108 27.01 16.69 -57.87
CA PRO A 108 26.25 17.70 -58.61
C PRO A 108 25.25 18.46 -57.72
N THR A 109 24.46 17.75 -56.90
CA THR A 109 23.44 18.38 -56.05
C THR A 109 24.03 19.09 -54.84
N GLN A 110 25.13 18.57 -54.27
CA GLN A 110 25.84 19.25 -53.20
C GLN A 110 26.42 20.59 -53.69
N THR A 111 26.90 20.64 -54.94
CA THR A 111 27.41 21.88 -55.54
C THR A 111 26.28 22.86 -55.86
N LEU A 112 25.17 22.39 -56.43
CA LEU A 112 24.11 23.26 -56.94
C LEU A 112 23.11 23.69 -55.88
N LEU A 113 22.81 22.82 -54.92
CA LEU A 113 21.72 22.96 -53.95
C LEU A 113 22.18 22.88 -52.50
N GLY A 114 23.49 22.67 -52.25
CA GLY A 114 24.03 22.52 -50.91
C GLY A 114 23.51 21.29 -50.15
N ARG A 115 22.95 20.31 -50.88
CA ARG A 115 22.33 19.09 -50.29
C ARG A 115 22.66 17.84 -51.12
N PRO A 116 22.83 16.67 -50.47
CA PRO A 116 23.04 15.43 -51.20
C PRO A 116 21.77 15.04 -51.98
N LEU A 117 21.92 14.25 -53.04
CA LEU A 117 20.80 13.65 -53.74
C LEU A 117 20.27 12.45 -52.94
N ILE A 118 21.19 11.63 -52.43
CA ILE A 118 20.94 10.43 -51.62
C ILE A 118 21.91 10.40 -50.44
N GLY A 119 21.40 10.20 -49.23
CA GLY A 119 22.20 10.07 -48.02
C GLY A 119 21.57 10.82 -46.84
N ASN A 120 21.91 10.41 -45.63
CA ASN A 120 21.42 11.09 -44.45
C ASN A 120 22.10 12.46 -44.28
N GLY A 121 21.42 13.35 -43.57
CA GLY A 121 22.02 14.59 -43.09
C GLY A 121 23.08 14.30 -42.04
N ALA A 122 24.09 15.17 -41.96
CA ALA A 122 25.11 15.07 -40.91
C ALA A 122 24.48 15.41 -39.55
N ASP A 123 24.77 14.62 -38.52
CA ASP A 123 24.36 14.97 -37.16
C ASP A 123 25.07 16.24 -36.69
N GLY A 124 24.39 17.00 -35.83
CA GLY A 124 24.91 18.17 -35.18
C GLY A 124 26.10 17.84 -34.28
N THR A 125 26.98 18.82 -34.10
CA THR A 125 28.18 18.74 -33.25
C THR A 125 28.18 19.90 -32.27
N ALA A 126 29.03 19.84 -31.24
CA ALA A 126 29.17 20.96 -30.30
C ALA A 126 29.47 22.31 -30.98
N ALA A 127 30.23 22.30 -32.09
CA ALA A 127 30.56 23.51 -32.85
C ALA A 127 29.44 23.95 -33.80
N ASN A 128 28.68 23.00 -34.35
CA ASN A 128 27.54 23.24 -35.24
C ASN A 128 26.35 22.40 -34.75
N PRO A 129 25.57 22.91 -33.78
CA PRO A 129 24.62 22.08 -33.06
C PRO A 129 23.49 21.51 -33.91
N ASN A 130 23.10 22.17 -35.00
CA ASN A 130 21.98 21.72 -35.82
C ASN A 130 22.37 20.53 -36.71
N GLY A 131 21.47 19.56 -36.81
CA GLY A 131 21.55 18.49 -37.78
C GLY A 131 21.35 19.02 -39.21
N GLY A 132 22.16 18.53 -40.14
CA GLY A 132 22.07 18.82 -41.56
C GLY A 132 20.85 18.17 -42.20
N ALA A 133 20.40 18.73 -43.32
CA ALA A 133 19.29 18.16 -44.07
C ALA A 133 19.68 16.86 -44.78
N GLY A 134 18.76 15.90 -44.82
CA GLY A 134 18.88 14.67 -45.60
C GLY A 134 18.88 14.91 -47.11
N GLY A 135 19.22 13.87 -47.86
CA GLY A 135 19.27 13.89 -49.32
C GLY A 135 17.92 14.20 -49.95
N LEU A 136 17.92 14.84 -51.13
CA LEU A 136 16.72 15.30 -51.82
C LEU A 136 15.75 14.16 -52.17
N LEU A 137 16.26 12.99 -52.55
CA LEU A 137 15.43 11.84 -52.93
C LEU A 137 15.27 10.84 -51.79
N TYR A 138 16.38 10.46 -51.16
CA TYR A 138 16.38 9.45 -50.10
C TYR A 138 17.40 9.80 -49.03
N GLY A 139 16.96 9.85 -47.78
CA GLY A 139 17.83 10.07 -46.63
C GLY A 139 17.12 10.75 -45.48
N ASN A 140 17.46 10.32 -44.27
CA ASN A 140 16.96 10.94 -43.06
C ASN A 140 17.66 12.28 -42.80
N GLY A 141 17.02 13.19 -42.09
CA GLY A 141 17.72 14.34 -41.52
C GLY A 141 18.71 13.93 -40.42
N GLY A 142 19.75 14.74 -40.24
CA GLY A 142 20.69 14.55 -39.12
C GLY A 142 20.07 14.96 -37.80
N ASN A 143 20.44 14.31 -36.71
CA ASN A 143 19.99 14.68 -35.37
C ASN A 143 20.65 15.99 -34.91
N GLY A 144 19.95 16.77 -34.10
CA GLY A 144 20.51 17.91 -33.40
C GLY A 144 21.41 17.49 -32.24
N TYR A 145 22.42 18.30 -31.95
CA TYR A 145 23.34 18.10 -30.85
C TYR A 145 22.69 18.46 -29.51
N SER A 146 22.76 17.56 -28.54
CA SER A 146 22.35 17.82 -27.16
C SER A 146 23.44 18.58 -26.41
N GLN A 147 23.09 19.74 -25.83
CA GLN A 147 24.07 20.62 -25.21
C GLN A 147 24.50 20.14 -23.83
N THR A 148 25.79 20.26 -23.55
CA THR A 148 26.38 20.03 -22.22
C THR A 148 26.76 21.33 -21.51
N GLY A 149 26.77 22.46 -22.21
CA GLY A 149 27.05 23.78 -21.65
C GLY A 149 25.82 24.43 -21.01
N GLY A 150 26.06 25.20 -19.95
CA GLY A 150 25.05 25.92 -19.17
C GLY A 150 24.06 26.73 -20.00
N GLY A 151 22.78 26.38 -19.99
CA GLY A 151 21.70 27.20 -20.58
C GLY A 151 21.69 27.29 -22.10
N LEU A 152 22.51 26.52 -22.81
CA LEU A 152 22.62 26.57 -24.27
C LEU A 152 21.45 25.88 -24.96
N ALA A 153 21.01 26.41 -26.10
CA ALA A 153 19.94 25.82 -26.90
C ALA A 153 20.39 24.51 -27.56
N GLY A 154 19.57 23.47 -27.44
CA GLY A 154 19.70 22.22 -28.17
C GLY A 154 19.68 22.45 -29.67
N GLY A 155 20.47 21.67 -30.41
CA GLY A 155 20.51 21.76 -31.86
C GLY A 155 19.20 21.30 -32.50
N ASN A 156 18.77 21.95 -33.57
CA ASN A 156 17.60 21.50 -34.32
C ASN A 156 17.91 20.23 -35.11
N GLY A 157 16.94 19.33 -35.24
CA GLY A 157 17.01 18.21 -36.16
C GLY A 157 16.90 18.66 -37.62
N GLY A 158 17.62 17.99 -38.51
CA GLY A 158 17.58 18.25 -39.94
C GLY A 158 16.30 17.70 -40.59
N ALA A 159 15.81 18.36 -41.64
CA ALA A 159 14.69 17.84 -42.42
C ALA A 159 15.14 16.76 -43.42
N ALA A 160 14.28 15.79 -43.72
CA ALA A 160 14.46 14.87 -44.83
C ALA A 160 14.14 15.52 -46.20
N GLY A 161 14.32 14.76 -47.29
CA GLY A 161 13.94 15.17 -48.66
C GLY A 161 12.59 14.59 -49.08
N LEU A 162 12.57 13.77 -50.14
CA LEU A 162 11.36 13.08 -50.63
C LEU A 162 11.00 11.87 -49.76
N ILE A 163 11.98 10.99 -49.49
CA ILE A 163 11.84 9.81 -48.64
C ILE A 163 12.87 9.88 -47.51
N GLY A 164 12.42 9.74 -46.26
CA GLY A 164 13.29 9.70 -45.09
C GLY A 164 12.64 10.35 -43.88
N ASN A 165 13.10 9.99 -42.69
CA ASN A 165 12.59 10.57 -41.44
C ASN A 165 13.33 11.87 -41.11
N GLY A 166 12.66 12.82 -40.47
CA GLY A 166 13.32 13.98 -39.89
C GLY A 166 14.25 13.60 -38.76
N GLY A 167 15.33 14.36 -38.57
CA GLY A 167 16.24 14.16 -37.45
C GLY A 167 15.62 14.63 -36.14
N ALA A 168 15.98 14.01 -35.01
CA ALA A 168 15.54 14.47 -33.70
C ALA A 168 16.19 15.80 -33.32
N GLY A 169 15.50 16.64 -32.56
CA GLY A 169 16.08 17.82 -31.92
C GLY A 169 16.95 17.41 -30.72
N GLY A 170 18.06 18.13 -30.52
CA GLY A 170 18.96 17.94 -29.39
C GLY A 170 18.39 18.56 -28.11
N ALA A 171 18.76 18.01 -26.95
CA ALA A 171 18.34 18.56 -25.66
C ALA A 171 19.03 19.90 -25.37
N GLY A 172 18.31 20.78 -24.67
CA GLY A 172 18.84 22.02 -24.13
C GLY A 172 19.78 21.78 -22.95
N GLY A 173 20.78 22.64 -22.80
CA GLY A 173 21.80 22.52 -21.77
C GLY A 173 21.27 22.86 -20.38
N ALA A 174 21.56 22.01 -19.40
CA ALA A 174 21.21 22.27 -18.00
C ALA A 174 21.98 23.48 -17.47
N ASN A 175 21.37 24.31 -16.62
CA ASN A 175 21.98 25.52 -16.10
C ASN A 175 21.84 25.62 -14.57
N ALA A 176 22.95 25.45 -13.85
CA ALA A 176 22.98 25.56 -12.40
C ALA A 176 22.84 27.02 -11.89
N ALA A 177 23.05 28.02 -12.75
CA ALA A 177 23.06 29.44 -12.37
C ALA A 177 21.92 30.25 -13.00
N GLY A 178 20.97 29.62 -13.70
CA GLY A 178 19.89 30.32 -14.39
C GLY A 178 18.90 29.38 -15.07
N ALA A 179 18.19 29.90 -16.08
CA ALA A 179 17.22 29.10 -16.83
C ALA A 179 17.93 28.03 -17.67
N GLY A 180 17.32 26.86 -17.76
CA GLY A 180 17.78 25.80 -18.65
C GLY A 180 17.63 26.21 -20.12
N GLY A 181 18.50 25.69 -20.98
CA GLY A 181 18.45 26.01 -22.41
C GLY A 181 17.23 25.38 -23.08
N PRO A 182 16.65 26.00 -24.13
CA PRO A 182 15.55 25.38 -24.87
C PRO A 182 16.04 24.13 -25.63
N GLY A 183 15.18 23.12 -25.78
CA GLY A 183 15.42 21.98 -26.66
C GLY A 183 15.28 22.37 -28.12
N GLY A 184 16.01 21.68 -29.00
CA GLY A 184 15.96 21.90 -30.44
C GLY A 184 14.68 21.35 -31.06
N ILE A 185 14.19 21.96 -32.14
CA ILE A 185 13.03 21.43 -32.86
C ILE A 185 13.38 20.14 -33.61
N GLY A 186 12.45 19.21 -33.73
CA GLY A 186 12.57 18.04 -34.59
C GLY A 186 12.47 18.41 -36.06
N GLY A 187 13.20 17.70 -36.91
CA GLY A 187 13.20 17.90 -38.35
C GLY A 187 11.94 17.37 -39.01
N ALA A 188 11.53 17.96 -40.15
CA ALA A 188 10.42 17.43 -40.93
C ALA A 188 10.77 16.08 -41.58
N GLY A 189 9.80 15.17 -41.62
CA GLY A 189 9.85 13.94 -42.42
C GLY A 189 9.82 14.23 -43.92
N GLY A 190 10.03 13.18 -44.71
CA GLY A 190 10.07 13.26 -46.16
C GLY A 190 8.74 13.71 -46.75
N TRP A 191 8.79 14.41 -47.89
CA TRP A 191 7.58 14.91 -48.55
C TRP A 191 6.60 13.79 -48.92
N LEU A 192 7.11 12.67 -49.44
CA LEU A 192 6.29 11.52 -49.80
C LEU A 192 6.17 10.53 -48.63
N TYR A 193 7.28 10.13 -48.04
CA TYR A 193 7.28 9.15 -46.95
C TYR A 193 8.35 9.47 -45.91
N GLY A 194 7.93 9.54 -44.66
CA GLY A 194 8.81 9.58 -43.52
C GLY A 194 8.20 10.31 -42.34
N ASN A 195 8.61 9.88 -41.15
CA ASN A 195 8.12 10.44 -39.91
C ASN A 195 8.84 11.77 -39.62
N GLY A 196 8.15 12.68 -38.95
CA GLY A 196 8.80 13.83 -38.32
C GLY A 196 9.74 13.40 -37.19
N GLY A 197 10.83 14.12 -36.99
CA GLY A 197 11.75 13.90 -35.88
C GLY A 197 11.16 14.41 -34.57
N ALA A 198 11.48 13.78 -33.44
CA ALA A 198 11.06 14.28 -32.13
C ALA A 198 11.74 15.63 -31.79
N GLY A 199 11.08 16.49 -31.04
CA GLY A 199 11.68 17.68 -30.45
C GLY A 199 12.57 17.33 -29.26
N GLY A 200 13.62 18.12 -29.04
CA GLY A 200 14.54 17.96 -27.92
C GLY A 200 13.93 18.43 -26.61
N ALA A 201 14.28 17.79 -25.50
CA ALA A 201 13.88 18.24 -24.17
C ALA A 201 14.50 19.61 -23.83
N GLY A 202 13.77 20.45 -23.11
CA GLY A 202 14.33 21.63 -22.47
C GLY A 202 15.28 21.26 -21.34
N GLY A 203 16.36 22.03 -21.19
CA GLY A 203 17.35 21.86 -20.14
C GLY A 203 16.77 22.16 -18.77
N ILE A 204 17.32 21.53 -17.72
CA ILE A 204 16.94 21.82 -16.34
C ILE A 204 17.64 23.10 -15.88
N GLY A 205 16.93 24.02 -15.24
CA GLY A 205 17.50 25.26 -14.69
C GLY A 205 16.98 25.60 -13.31
N THR A 206 17.70 26.45 -12.58
CA THR A 206 17.35 26.85 -11.21
C THR A 206 16.27 27.93 -11.14
N THR A 207 16.13 28.75 -12.18
CA THR A 207 15.08 29.79 -12.25
C THR A 207 13.88 29.37 -13.11
N ALA A 208 14.11 28.53 -14.12
CA ALA A 208 13.09 27.95 -14.97
C ALA A 208 13.65 26.73 -15.72
N VAL A 209 12.78 25.79 -16.05
CA VAL A 209 13.09 24.77 -17.06
C VAL A 209 13.12 25.39 -18.45
N GLY A 210 14.00 24.90 -19.31
CA GLY A 210 14.04 25.28 -20.71
C GLY A 210 12.79 24.85 -21.47
N ALA A 211 12.44 25.58 -22.52
CA ALA A 211 11.34 25.19 -23.40
C ALA A 211 11.62 23.85 -24.08
N GLY A 212 10.59 23.02 -24.21
CA GLY A 212 10.66 21.82 -25.04
C GLY A 212 10.68 22.19 -26.53
N GLY A 213 11.46 21.47 -27.32
CA GLY A 213 11.47 21.63 -28.77
C GLY A 213 10.17 21.09 -29.39
N ALA A 214 9.67 21.74 -30.43
CA ALA A 214 8.54 21.20 -31.19
C ALA A 214 8.94 19.91 -31.93
N GLY A 215 8.02 18.96 -32.04
CA GLY A 215 8.15 17.81 -32.92
C GLY A 215 8.07 18.21 -34.39
N GLY A 216 8.76 17.46 -35.24
CA GLY A 216 8.75 17.66 -36.68
C GLY A 216 7.48 17.13 -37.34
N ASN A 217 7.07 17.74 -38.44
CA ASN A 217 5.90 17.30 -39.19
C ASN A 217 6.24 16.16 -40.16
N ALA A 218 5.31 15.23 -40.36
CA ALA A 218 5.23 14.43 -41.59
C ALA A 218 4.34 15.13 -42.62
N LEU A 219 4.46 14.76 -43.90
CA LEU A 219 3.77 15.45 -45.00
C LEU A 219 2.66 14.61 -45.64
N LEU A 220 3.01 13.57 -46.42
CA LEU A 220 1.99 12.73 -47.07
C LEU A 220 1.76 11.40 -46.33
N PHE A 221 2.82 10.60 -46.13
CA PHE A 221 2.83 9.39 -45.33
C PHE A 221 3.88 9.47 -44.23
N GLY A 222 3.51 9.10 -43.00
CA GLY A 222 4.39 9.10 -41.84
C GLY A 222 3.73 9.73 -40.62
N SER A 223 4.23 9.40 -39.43
CA SER A 223 3.77 10.00 -38.19
C SER A 223 4.43 11.34 -37.92
N GLY A 224 3.72 12.22 -37.22
CA GLY A 224 4.33 13.40 -36.63
C GLY A 224 5.34 13.02 -35.56
N GLY A 225 6.33 13.88 -35.35
CA GLY A 225 7.29 13.75 -34.26
C GLY A 225 6.70 14.23 -32.94
N ASN A 226 7.10 13.63 -31.83
CA ASN A 226 6.67 14.06 -30.50
C ASN A 226 7.35 15.39 -30.11
N GLY A 227 6.66 16.24 -29.38
CA GLY A 227 7.23 17.43 -28.74
C GLY A 227 8.17 17.05 -27.61
N GLY A 228 9.23 17.82 -27.42
CA GLY A 228 10.17 17.67 -26.31
C GLY A 228 9.56 18.13 -24.98
N SER A 229 10.01 17.54 -23.88
CA SER A 229 9.58 17.94 -22.54
C SER A 229 10.00 19.38 -22.20
N GLY A 230 9.17 20.07 -21.42
CA GLY A 230 9.29 21.49 -21.10
C GLY A 230 8.09 22.30 -21.62
N PRO A 231 7.97 23.58 -21.23
CA PRO A 231 6.93 24.45 -21.76
C PRO A 231 7.08 24.56 -23.29
N PHE A 232 5.96 24.70 -24.00
CA PHE A 232 5.89 24.92 -25.45
C PHE A 232 6.34 23.77 -26.38
N GLY A 233 6.66 22.58 -25.85
CA GLY A 233 6.98 21.40 -26.66
C GLY A 233 5.78 20.93 -27.51
N ALA A 234 5.55 21.55 -28.66
CA ALA A 234 4.41 21.24 -29.52
C ALA A 234 4.57 19.90 -30.24
N ALA A 235 3.46 19.20 -30.45
CA ALA A 235 3.39 18.01 -31.28
C ALA A 235 3.66 18.33 -32.76
N GLY A 236 4.34 17.41 -33.45
CA GLY A 236 4.45 17.42 -34.90
C GLY A 236 3.19 16.84 -35.57
N HIS A 237 2.81 17.39 -36.71
CA HIS A 237 1.65 16.94 -37.47
C HIS A 237 1.89 15.60 -38.20
N ALA A 238 0.87 14.76 -38.25
CA ALA A 238 0.86 13.55 -39.06
C ALA A 238 0.90 13.86 -40.56
N GLY A 239 1.31 12.87 -41.36
CA GLY A 239 1.09 12.89 -42.80
C GLY A 239 -0.40 12.87 -43.14
N LEU A 240 -0.79 13.55 -44.22
CA LEU A 240 -2.19 13.76 -44.59
C LEU A 240 -2.98 12.45 -44.77
N LEU A 241 -2.37 11.41 -45.35
CA LEU A 241 -3.07 10.18 -45.72
C LEU A 241 -2.95 9.10 -44.65
N ILE A 242 -1.71 8.74 -44.28
CA ILE A 242 -1.46 7.70 -43.28
C ILE A 242 -0.40 8.20 -42.31
N GLY A 243 -0.73 8.21 -41.02
CA GLY A 243 0.20 8.65 -39.99
C GLY A 243 -0.49 8.99 -38.68
N ASN A 244 0.17 8.68 -37.58
CA ASN A 244 -0.26 9.14 -36.25
C ASN A 244 0.18 10.58 -36.03
N GLY A 245 -0.62 11.36 -35.32
CA GLY A 245 -0.21 12.66 -34.80
C GLY A 245 0.89 12.49 -33.75
N GLY A 246 1.83 13.43 -33.69
CA GLY A 246 2.81 13.47 -32.62
C GLY A 246 2.16 13.78 -31.26
N ASP A 247 2.77 13.29 -30.19
CA ASP A 247 2.40 13.67 -28.83
C ASP A 247 2.95 15.05 -28.50
N ALA A 248 2.24 15.83 -27.70
CA ALA A 248 2.81 17.07 -27.18
C ALA A 248 3.73 16.78 -25.98
N GLY A 249 4.72 17.64 -25.79
CA GLY A 249 5.74 17.48 -24.75
C GLY A 249 5.16 17.55 -23.34
N ALA A 250 5.71 16.74 -22.44
CA ALA A 250 5.37 16.81 -21.02
C ALA A 250 5.75 18.17 -20.43
N GLY A 251 4.85 18.79 -19.66
CA GLY A 251 5.00 20.14 -19.11
C GLY A 251 4.56 21.26 -20.06
N SER A 252 4.14 20.94 -21.29
CA SER A 252 3.73 21.95 -22.27
C SER A 252 2.28 22.43 -22.09
N GLY A 253 1.39 21.57 -21.58
CA GLY A 253 -0.06 21.80 -21.62
C GLY A 253 -0.64 21.92 -23.03
N LEU A 254 0.14 21.58 -24.07
CA LEU A 254 -0.28 21.74 -25.46
C LEU A 254 -1.03 20.53 -25.97
N ARG A 255 -1.89 20.76 -26.96
CA ARG A 255 -2.67 19.71 -27.61
C ARG A 255 -1.77 18.76 -28.40
N GLY A 256 -2.07 17.46 -28.35
CA GLY A 256 -1.51 16.48 -29.28
C GLY A 256 -1.94 16.76 -30.73
N ALA A 257 -1.14 16.36 -31.71
CA ALA A 257 -1.48 16.59 -33.10
C ALA A 257 -2.55 15.62 -33.58
N ASP A 258 -3.36 16.04 -34.56
CA ASP A 258 -4.30 15.14 -35.22
C ASP A 258 -3.57 14.06 -36.01
N GLY A 259 -4.18 12.88 -36.10
CA GLY A 259 -3.80 11.85 -37.07
C GLY A 259 -4.11 12.27 -38.50
N GLY A 260 -3.51 11.58 -39.46
CA GLY A 260 -3.89 11.68 -40.87
C GLY A 260 -5.30 11.16 -41.14
N LEU A 261 -5.64 10.99 -42.42
CA LEU A 261 -6.89 10.31 -42.80
C LEU A 261 -6.99 8.95 -42.11
N ILE A 262 -5.91 8.14 -42.15
CA ILE A 262 -5.76 6.90 -41.38
C ILE A 262 -4.62 7.08 -40.37
N GLY A 263 -4.94 7.05 -39.10
CA GLY A 263 -3.96 7.15 -38.02
C GLY A 263 -4.57 7.70 -36.73
N ASN A 264 -3.85 7.49 -35.65
CA ASN A 264 -4.27 7.91 -34.32
C ASN A 264 -3.92 9.37 -34.08
N GLY A 265 -4.72 10.06 -33.26
CA GLY A 265 -4.34 11.34 -32.70
C GLY A 265 -3.25 11.19 -31.63
N GLY A 266 -2.37 12.18 -31.53
CA GLY A 266 -1.32 12.21 -30.51
C GLY A 266 -1.85 12.61 -29.13
N ILE A 267 -1.12 12.25 -28.08
CA ILE A 267 -1.46 12.55 -26.70
C ILE A 267 -1.20 14.03 -26.39
N GLY A 268 -2.10 14.64 -25.61
CA GLY A 268 -1.93 16.00 -25.10
C GLY A 268 -0.86 16.07 -24.00
N GLY A 269 -0.12 17.17 -23.97
CA GLY A 269 0.99 17.37 -23.04
C GLY A 269 0.48 17.60 -21.63
N SER A 270 1.08 16.92 -20.64
CA SER A 270 0.82 17.23 -19.24
C SER A 270 1.24 18.66 -18.89
N SER A 271 0.68 19.25 -17.84
CA SER A 271 0.99 20.63 -17.43
C SER A 271 1.09 20.78 -15.92
N ALA A 272 1.98 21.68 -15.48
CA ALA A 272 2.11 22.03 -14.06
C ALA A 272 1.43 23.35 -13.67
N THR A 273 1.02 24.17 -14.65
CA THR A 273 0.56 25.55 -14.41
C THR A 273 -0.69 25.93 -15.20
N THR A 274 -1.05 25.13 -16.19
CA THR A 274 -2.21 25.32 -17.07
C THR A 274 -2.99 24.03 -17.20
N ALA A 275 -4.13 24.06 -17.89
CA ALA A 275 -4.86 22.85 -18.21
C ALA A 275 -3.96 21.84 -18.94
N GLY A 276 -4.21 20.56 -18.71
CA GLY A 276 -3.60 19.52 -19.51
C GLY A 276 -4.00 19.69 -20.98
N GLY A 277 -3.08 19.40 -21.89
CA GLY A 277 -3.34 19.52 -23.31
C GLY A 277 -4.43 18.56 -23.77
N ALA A 278 -5.29 18.96 -24.70
CA ALA A 278 -6.24 18.00 -25.26
C ALA A 278 -5.53 16.96 -26.14
N GLY A 279 -6.15 15.79 -26.31
CA GLY A 279 -5.70 14.80 -27.28
C GLY A 279 -5.97 15.22 -28.72
N GLY A 280 -5.14 14.70 -29.63
CA GLY A 280 -5.31 14.78 -31.07
C GLY A 280 -6.55 14.04 -31.54
N ASN A 281 -7.23 14.55 -32.56
CA ASN A 281 -8.35 13.87 -33.19
C ASN A 281 -7.83 12.85 -34.20
N ALA A 282 -8.69 11.93 -34.59
CA ALA A 282 -8.49 11.02 -35.71
C ALA A 282 -9.71 11.05 -36.64
N LEU A 283 -9.55 10.59 -37.88
CA LEU A 283 -10.69 10.33 -38.77
C LEU A 283 -10.95 8.82 -38.85
N PHE A 284 -9.94 8.04 -39.25
CA PHE A 284 -9.90 6.58 -39.11
C PHE A 284 -8.72 6.18 -38.20
N GLY A 285 -9.00 5.98 -36.93
CA GLY A 285 -8.02 5.70 -35.89
C GLY A 285 -8.54 6.08 -34.50
N THR A 286 -7.72 5.91 -33.48
CA THR A 286 -8.09 6.31 -32.12
C THR A 286 -7.75 7.79 -31.87
N GLY A 287 -8.63 8.51 -31.18
CA GLY A 287 -8.28 9.81 -30.64
C GLY A 287 -7.18 9.70 -29.59
N GLY A 288 -6.31 10.71 -29.51
CA GLY A 288 -5.25 10.77 -28.52
C GLY A 288 -5.78 11.04 -27.12
N ALA A 289 -5.08 10.59 -26.09
CA ALA A 289 -5.45 10.92 -24.71
C ALA A 289 -5.21 12.41 -24.40
N GLY A 290 -5.99 12.99 -23.50
CA GLY A 290 -5.71 14.29 -22.91
C GLY A 290 -4.57 14.22 -21.90
N GLY A 291 -3.76 15.27 -21.82
CA GLY A 291 -2.70 15.41 -20.83
C GLY A 291 -3.25 15.67 -19.45
N SER A 292 -2.54 15.23 -18.42
CA SER A 292 -2.90 15.52 -17.02
C SER A 292 -2.42 16.91 -16.60
N SER A 293 -2.99 17.47 -15.55
CA SER A 293 -2.48 18.70 -14.92
C SER A 293 -2.24 18.51 -13.43
N THR A 294 -1.26 19.20 -12.86
CA THR A 294 -1.06 19.25 -11.40
C THR A 294 -1.69 20.47 -10.74
N ASP A 295 -2.11 21.49 -11.50
CA ASP A 295 -2.61 22.79 -10.98
C ASP A 295 -3.91 23.27 -11.69
N SER A 296 -4.43 22.50 -12.63
CA SER A 296 -5.58 22.90 -13.46
C SER A 296 -6.37 21.69 -13.91
N THR A 297 -7.36 21.89 -14.77
CA THR A 297 -8.18 20.78 -15.28
C THR A 297 -7.35 19.85 -16.16
N GLY A 298 -7.73 18.58 -16.20
CA GLY A 298 -7.18 17.65 -17.17
C GLY A 298 -7.60 18.00 -18.61
N GLY A 299 -6.79 17.59 -19.59
CA GLY A 299 -7.09 17.79 -21.00
C GLY A 299 -8.17 16.83 -21.49
N ASN A 300 -9.00 17.27 -22.44
CA ASN A 300 -9.99 16.38 -23.04
C ASN A 300 -9.33 15.35 -23.96
N GLY A 301 -9.87 14.14 -24.03
CA GLY A 301 -9.48 13.15 -25.03
C GLY A 301 -9.90 13.58 -26.44
N GLY A 302 -9.16 13.12 -27.43
CA GLY A 302 -9.39 13.41 -28.84
C GLY A 302 -10.58 12.66 -29.42
N ASN A 303 -11.28 13.29 -30.36
CA ASN A 303 -12.44 12.71 -31.03
C ASN A 303 -12.02 11.84 -32.22
N THR A 304 -12.91 10.95 -32.68
CA THR A 304 -12.72 10.22 -33.93
C THR A 304 -14.03 9.99 -34.70
N LEU A 305 -13.97 9.76 -36.01
CA LEU A 305 -15.14 9.32 -36.78
C LEU A 305 -15.26 7.79 -36.74
N VAL A 306 -14.16 7.07 -36.96
CA VAL A 306 -14.07 5.61 -36.88
C VAL A 306 -12.86 5.20 -36.05
N GLY A 307 -13.09 4.45 -34.98
CA GLY A 307 -12.11 4.06 -33.97
C GLY A 307 -12.57 4.48 -32.58
N ASN A 308 -11.67 4.49 -31.61
CA ASN A 308 -12.02 4.80 -30.22
C ASN A 308 -11.71 6.26 -29.88
N GLY A 309 -12.54 6.88 -29.07
CA GLY A 309 -12.25 8.19 -28.48
C GLY A 309 -11.07 8.12 -27.52
N GLY A 310 -10.30 9.20 -27.43
CA GLY A 310 -9.18 9.28 -26.49
C GLY A 310 -9.65 9.42 -25.04
N ALA A 311 -8.88 8.95 -24.07
CA ALA A 311 -9.19 9.17 -22.65
C ALA A 311 -8.97 10.65 -22.27
N GLY A 312 -9.73 11.17 -21.30
CA GLY A 312 -9.46 12.45 -20.67
C GLY A 312 -8.29 12.38 -19.69
N GLY A 313 -7.53 13.47 -19.56
CA GLY A 313 -6.43 13.59 -18.62
C GLY A 313 -6.90 13.88 -17.20
N ALA A 314 -6.07 13.60 -16.19
CA ALA A 314 -6.41 13.87 -14.80
C ALA A 314 -6.31 15.37 -14.46
N GLY A 315 -7.20 15.85 -13.59
CA GLY A 315 -7.12 17.19 -13.01
C GLY A 315 -6.12 17.27 -11.85
N GLY A 316 -5.61 18.47 -11.61
CA GLY A 316 -4.63 18.77 -10.57
C GLY A 316 -5.22 19.40 -9.32
N ALA A 317 -4.37 19.81 -8.38
CA ALA A 317 -4.75 20.59 -7.22
C ALA A 317 -4.32 22.05 -7.42
N SER A 318 -5.26 22.99 -7.38
CA SER A 318 -4.96 24.41 -7.57
C SER A 318 -3.96 24.91 -6.53
N SER A 319 -2.80 25.42 -6.95
CA SER A 319 -1.78 26.05 -6.12
C SER A 319 -2.30 27.37 -5.50
N LEU A 320 -3.22 28.06 -6.17
CA LEU A 320 -3.81 29.32 -5.68
C LEU A 320 -4.94 29.10 -4.66
N THR A 321 -5.83 28.15 -4.92
CA THR A 321 -7.06 27.97 -4.12
C THR A 321 -7.06 26.69 -3.30
N GLY A 322 -6.09 25.80 -3.52
CA GLY A 322 -6.03 24.45 -2.96
C GLY A 322 -7.13 23.50 -3.45
N SER A 323 -8.12 23.94 -4.21
CA SER A 323 -9.19 23.05 -4.69
C SER A 323 -8.67 22.07 -5.73
N GLY A 324 -9.17 20.85 -5.67
CA GLY A 324 -9.03 19.89 -6.74
C GLY A 324 -9.74 20.39 -8.00
N GLN A 325 -9.10 20.22 -9.14
CA GLN A 325 -9.57 20.66 -10.43
C GLN A 325 -10.17 19.49 -11.20
N ALA A 326 -11.10 19.76 -12.12
CA ALA A 326 -11.81 18.70 -12.82
C ALA A 326 -10.92 17.86 -13.74
N GLY A 327 -11.21 16.58 -13.87
CA GLY A 327 -10.66 15.74 -14.92
C GLY A 327 -11.17 16.13 -16.31
N GLY A 328 -10.38 15.82 -17.34
CA GLY A 328 -10.75 16.04 -18.73
C GLY A 328 -11.84 15.07 -19.19
N SER A 329 -12.69 15.47 -20.12
CA SER A 329 -13.70 14.57 -20.69
C SER A 329 -13.06 13.58 -21.66
N GLY A 330 -13.61 12.37 -21.78
CA GLY A 330 -13.25 11.44 -22.83
C GLY A 330 -13.70 11.92 -24.22
N GLY A 331 -12.98 11.48 -25.24
CA GLY A 331 -13.25 11.80 -26.64
C GLY A 331 -14.48 11.09 -27.18
N ASN A 332 -15.23 11.78 -28.04
CA ASN A 332 -16.42 11.21 -28.68
C ASN A 332 -16.08 10.47 -29.98
N VAL A 333 -16.91 9.51 -30.35
CA VAL A 333 -16.86 8.81 -31.64
C VAL A 333 -18.04 9.21 -32.52
N GLY A 334 -17.80 9.48 -33.80
CA GLY A 334 -18.82 9.92 -34.74
C GLY A 334 -19.68 8.79 -35.32
N LEU A 335 -19.04 7.76 -35.89
CA LEU A 335 -19.72 6.70 -36.67
C LEU A 335 -19.57 5.31 -36.06
N LEU A 336 -18.34 4.83 -35.87
CA LEU A 336 -18.05 3.46 -35.40
C LEU A 336 -16.94 3.46 -34.35
N GLY A 337 -17.19 2.89 -33.19
CA GLY A 337 -16.21 2.63 -32.13
C GLY A 337 -16.60 3.20 -30.77
N PHE A 338 -15.73 2.98 -29.79
CA PHE A 338 -16.01 3.17 -28.38
C PHE A 338 -15.65 4.58 -27.89
N GLY A 339 -16.51 5.18 -27.08
CA GLY A 339 -16.22 6.47 -26.44
C GLY A 339 -15.02 6.40 -25.48
N GLY A 340 -14.26 7.49 -25.36
CA GLY A 340 -13.11 7.54 -24.47
C GLY A 340 -13.49 7.65 -22.99
N ALA A 341 -12.66 7.14 -22.08
CA ALA A 341 -12.89 7.31 -20.63
C ALA A 341 -12.70 8.78 -20.20
N GLY A 342 -13.44 9.22 -19.19
CA GLY A 342 -13.19 10.51 -18.51
C GLY A 342 -11.98 10.43 -17.58
N GLY A 343 -11.27 11.54 -17.43
CA GLY A 343 -10.13 11.65 -16.52
C GLY A 343 -10.55 11.83 -15.06
N ALA A 344 -9.73 11.42 -14.11
CA ALA A 344 -10.00 11.63 -12.69
C ALA A 344 -9.92 13.12 -12.30
N GLY A 345 -10.72 13.55 -11.34
CA GLY A 345 -10.61 14.86 -10.70
C GLY A 345 -9.41 14.92 -9.74
N GLY A 346 -8.79 16.09 -9.62
CA GLY A 346 -7.67 16.31 -8.71
C GLY A 346 -8.10 16.33 -7.25
N ALA A 347 -7.21 15.97 -6.33
CA ALA A 347 -7.48 16.06 -4.90
C ALA A 347 -7.45 17.53 -4.43
N GLY A 348 -8.32 17.88 -3.49
CA GLY A 348 -8.22 19.13 -2.74
C GLY A 348 -7.12 19.06 -1.69
N THR A 349 -6.43 20.17 -1.45
CA THR A 349 -5.36 20.31 -0.45
C THR A 349 -5.86 21.10 0.76
N THR A 350 -4.98 21.26 1.75
CA THR A 350 -5.22 22.14 2.89
C THR A 350 -4.56 23.49 2.64
N LEU A 351 -5.34 24.57 2.59
CA LEU A 351 -4.83 25.93 2.42
C LEU A 351 -5.27 26.80 3.61
N LEU A 352 -4.31 27.42 4.31
CA LEU A 352 -4.57 28.21 5.53
C LEU A 352 -5.40 27.43 6.57
N SER A 353 -5.14 26.12 6.72
CA SER A 353 -5.87 25.18 7.58
C SER A 353 -7.34 24.92 7.20
N ILE A 354 -7.78 25.42 6.04
CA ILE A 354 -9.06 25.15 5.39
C ILE A 354 -8.86 23.99 4.40
N GLY A 355 -9.74 23.00 4.46
CA GLY A 355 -9.73 21.83 3.60
C GLY A 355 -10.51 22.16 2.35
N GLN A 356 -9.86 22.05 1.19
CA GLN A 356 -10.43 22.48 -0.06
C GLN A 356 -11.12 21.32 -0.77
N ASN A 357 -12.13 21.60 -1.59
CA ASN A 357 -12.92 20.54 -2.23
C ASN A 357 -12.09 19.77 -3.26
N GLY A 358 -12.38 18.50 -3.44
CA GLY A 358 -11.86 17.69 -4.54
C GLY A 358 -12.51 18.06 -5.88
N GLY A 359 -11.78 17.79 -6.96
CA GLY A 359 -12.21 18.08 -8.33
C GLY A 359 -13.18 17.05 -8.86
N ALA A 360 -14.08 17.46 -9.74
CA ALA A 360 -15.00 16.53 -10.41
C ALA A 360 -14.26 15.59 -11.37
N GLY A 361 -14.72 14.35 -11.49
CA GLY A 361 -14.31 13.46 -12.57
C GLY A 361 -14.80 13.95 -13.92
N GLY A 362 -14.03 13.70 -14.97
CA GLY A 362 -14.39 14.00 -16.35
C GLY A 362 -15.48 13.06 -16.85
N ARG A 363 -16.32 13.52 -17.78
CA ARG A 363 -17.35 12.66 -18.39
C ARG A 363 -16.71 11.65 -19.35
N GLY A 364 -17.29 10.46 -19.46
CA GLY A 364 -17.00 9.55 -20.55
C GLY A 364 -17.48 10.10 -21.90
N GLY A 365 -16.79 9.76 -22.97
CA GLY A 365 -17.14 10.14 -24.34
C GLY A 365 -18.29 9.29 -24.89
N ASN A 366 -19.09 9.85 -25.78
CA ASN A 366 -20.16 9.11 -26.44
C ASN A 366 -19.61 8.16 -27.50
N ALA A 367 -20.30 7.04 -27.70
CA ALA A 367 -19.97 6.05 -28.71
C ALA A 367 -20.38 6.48 -30.13
N GLY A 368 -19.89 5.73 -31.12
CA GLY A 368 -20.23 5.94 -32.53
C GLY A 368 -21.72 5.75 -32.81
N LEU A 369 -22.23 6.48 -33.81
CA LEU A 369 -23.64 6.44 -34.20
C LEU A 369 -24.16 5.01 -34.46
N LEU A 370 -23.36 4.17 -35.12
CA LEU A 370 -23.78 2.84 -35.57
C LEU A 370 -23.42 1.76 -34.56
N TYR A 371 -22.18 1.74 -34.06
CA TYR A 371 -21.72 0.71 -33.15
C TYR A 371 -20.68 1.25 -32.18
N GLY A 372 -20.80 0.86 -30.92
CA GLY A 372 -19.80 1.05 -29.88
C GLY A 372 -20.44 1.35 -28.54
N ASP A 373 -19.68 1.11 -27.47
CA ASP A 373 -20.07 1.45 -26.11
C ASP A 373 -19.61 2.86 -25.74
N GLY A 374 -20.37 3.50 -24.85
CA GLY A 374 -19.98 4.77 -24.26
C GLY A 374 -18.78 4.62 -23.32
N GLY A 375 -17.95 5.66 -23.23
CA GLY A 375 -16.80 5.65 -22.34
C GLY A 375 -17.20 5.74 -20.87
N VAL A 376 -16.40 5.18 -19.96
CA VAL A 376 -16.62 5.31 -18.52
C VAL A 376 -16.38 6.74 -18.04
N GLY A 377 -17.11 7.20 -17.03
CA GLY A 377 -16.85 8.46 -16.33
C GLY A 377 -15.61 8.37 -15.43
N GLY A 378 -14.90 9.48 -15.26
CA GLY A 378 -13.75 9.58 -14.38
C GLY A 378 -14.15 9.67 -12.90
N ALA A 379 -13.31 9.21 -11.98
CA ALA A 379 -13.55 9.35 -10.55
C ALA A 379 -13.42 10.81 -10.08
N GLY A 380 -14.19 11.20 -9.07
CA GLY A 380 -14.01 12.47 -8.36
C GLY A 380 -12.77 12.43 -7.44
N GLY A 381 -12.11 13.58 -7.27
CA GLY A 381 -10.96 13.72 -6.38
C GLY A 381 -11.35 13.84 -4.91
N SER A 382 -10.49 13.43 -3.99
CA SER A 382 -10.75 13.56 -2.55
C SER A 382 -10.75 15.01 -2.09
N GLY A 383 -11.54 15.33 -1.06
CA GLY A 383 -11.50 16.63 -0.37
C GLY A 383 -10.29 16.75 0.57
N GLY A 384 -9.81 17.98 0.75
CA GLY A 384 -8.67 18.32 1.58
C GLY A 384 -8.97 18.26 3.08
N VAL A 385 -7.96 17.92 3.86
CA VAL A 385 -8.03 17.82 5.33
C VAL A 385 -8.07 19.21 5.96
N THR A 386 -8.79 19.41 7.07
CA THR A 386 -8.65 20.60 7.93
C THR A 386 -7.94 20.28 9.24
N SER A 387 -7.14 21.23 9.70
CA SER A 387 -6.55 21.23 11.06
C SER A 387 -6.97 22.48 11.87
N GLY A 388 -7.73 23.39 11.26
CA GLY A 388 -8.20 24.64 11.86
C GLY A 388 -9.58 24.49 12.51
N SER A 389 -9.76 25.10 13.68
CA SER A 389 -10.88 24.85 14.60
C SER A 389 -12.20 25.56 14.26
N VAL A 390 -12.38 26.14 13.07
CA VAL A 390 -13.64 26.83 12.69
C VAL A 390 -14.09 26.51 11.26
N PHE A 391 -13.37 25.63 10.54
CA PHE A 391 -13.63 25.37 9.13
C PHE A 391 -13.98 23.90 8.87
N ASN A 392 -14.91 23.69 7.95
CA ASN A 392 -15.27 22.36 7.44
C ASN A 392 -14.13 21.80 6.61
N ALA A 393 -13.94 20.48 6.68
CA ALA A 393 -13.05 19.81 5.74
C ALA A 393 -13.64 19.78 4.33
N GLY A 394 -12.78 19.62 3.33
CA GLY A 394 -13.14 19.73 1.93
C GLY A 394 -14.12 18.64 1.51
N THR A 395 -15.08 18.94 0.65
CA THR A 395 -15.96 17.91 0.09
C THR A 395 -15.22 17.09 -0.95
N GLY A 396 -15.54 15.81 -1.07
CA GLY A 396 -15.11 15.01 -2.21
C GLY A 396 -15.71 15.53 -3.51
N GLY A 397 -14.97 15.39 -4.60
CA GLY A 397 -15.42 15.74 -5.94
C GLY A 397 -16.45 14.74 -6.46
N ILE A 398 -17.38 15.21 -7.30
CA ILE A 398 -18.36 14.31 -7.94
C ILE A 398 -17.68 13.41 -8.98
N GLY A 399 -18.16 12.18 -9.14
CA GLY A 399 -17.79 11.31 -10.24
C GLY A 399 -18.35 11.82 -11.57
N GLY A 400 -17.63 11.54 -12.66
CA GLY A 400 -18.04 11.90 -14.01
C GLY A 400 -19.14 10.98 -14.53
N ALA A 401 -20.07 11.50 -15.33
CA ALA A 401 -21.08 10.66 -15.98
C ALA A 401 -20.44 9.75 -17.04
N GLY A 402 -20.99 8.55 -17.21
CA GLY A 402 -20.65 7.68 -18.33
C GLY A 402 -21.18 8.23 -19.66
N GLY A 403 -20.48 7.90 -20.75
CA GLY A 403 -20.89 8.25 -22.11
C GLY A 403 -22.06 7.41 -22.60
N SER A 404 -22.88 7.96 -23.50
CA SER A 404 -24.01 7.21 -24.06
C SER A 404 -23.61 6.45 -25.32
N ALA A 405 -24.24 5.30 -25.56
CA ALA A 405 -24.25 4.64 -26.87
C ALA A 405 -25.33 5.23 -27.79
N SER A 406 -25.25 4.92 -29.09
CA SER A 406 -26.19 5.43 -30.10
C SER A 406 -27.13 4.36 -30.63
N LEU A 407 -26.79 3.61 -31.68
CA LEU A 407 -27.70 2.60 -32.27
C LEU A 407 -27.48 1.21 -31.66
N PHE A 408 -26.24 0.72 -31.68
CA PHE A 408 -25.81 -0.53 -31.09
C PHE A 408 -24.66 -0.28 -30.10
N GLY A 409 -24.79 -0.81 -28.89
CA GLY A 409 -23.76 -0.75 -27.85
C GLY A 409 -24.30 -0.33 -26.50
N ASN A 410 -23.48 -0.51 -25.48
CA ASN A 410 -23.81 -0.27 -24.08
C ASN A 410 -23.49 1.17 -23.66
N GLY A 411 -24.25 1.71 -22.72
CA GLY A 411 -23.86 2.94 -22.03
C GLY A 411 -22.60 2.72 -21.17
N GLY A 412 -21.76 3.74 -21.06
CA GLY A 412 -20.58 3.70 -20.19
C GLY A 412 -20.97 3.82 -18.71
N ALA A 413 -20.21 3.21 -17.81
CA ALA A 413 -20.43 3.36 -16.38
C ALA A 413 -20.13 4.79 -15.90
N GLY A 414 -20.83 5.25 -14.87
CA GLY A 414 -20.48 6.47 -14.14
C GLY A 414 -19.22 6.28 -13.29
N GLY A 415 -18.47 7.35 -13.07
CA GLY A 415 -17.30 7.34 -12.20
C GLY A 415 -17.69 7.44 -10.72
N ALA A 416 -16.87 6.89 -9.83
CA ALA A 416 -17.10 7.01 -8.39
C ALA A 416 -16.90 8.46 -7.89
N GLY A 417 -17.61 8.84 -6.83
CA GLY A 417 -17.37 10.10 -6.11
C GLY A 417 -16.12 10.04 -5.22
N GLY A 418 -15.45 11.18 -5.04
CA GLY A 418 -14.27 11.27 -4.19
C GLY A 418 -14.62 11.28 -2.70
N SER A 419 -13.69 10.85 -1.85
CA SER A 419 -13.90 10.89 -0.39
C SER A 419 -13.89 12.33 0.15
N GLY A 420 -14.68 12.62 1.18
CA GLY A 420 -14.60 13.87 1.92
C GLY A 420 -13.33 13.97 2.77
N GLY A 421 -12.83 15.19 2.95
CA GLY A 421 -11.64 15.47 3.74
C GLY A 421 -11.86 15.25 5.24
N ALA A 422 -10.81 14.84 5.95
CA ALA A 422 -10.85 14.68 7.41
C ALA A 422 -10.80 16.04 8.12
N ASN A 423 -11.45 16.16 9.27
CA ASN A 423 -11.24 17.25 10.22
C ASN A 423 -10.45 16.76 11.43
N SER A 424 -9.23 17.27 11.61
CA SER A 424 -8.30 16.87 12.67
C SER A 424 -8.27 17.86 13.86
N ALA A 425 -9.14 18.87 13.89
CA ALA A 425 -9.15 19.89 14.96
C ALA A 425 -9.94 19.41 16.20
N THR A 426 -9.39 19.62 17.40
CA THR A 426 -9.91 19.06 18.67
C THR A 426 -10.64 20.06 19.58
N LEU A 427 -10.57 21.36 19.29
CA LEU A 427 -10.92 22.43 20.23
C LEU A 427 -12.17 23.25 19.87
N LEU A 428 -12.51 23.43 18.58
CA LEU A 428 -13.68 24.21 18.15
C LEU A 428 -14.22 23.71 16.78
N ALA A 429 -15.47 24.03 16.47
CA ALA A 429 -16.35 23.30 15.55
C ALA A 429 -15.96 23.32 14.05
N GLY A 430 -15.71 22.13 13.51
CA GLY A 430 -15.83 21.83 12.08
C GLY A 430 -16.28 20.37 11.90
N VAL A 431 -17.11 20.10 10.88
CA VAL A 431 -17.49 18.72 10.51
C VAL A 431 -16.47 18.14 9.53
N GLY A 432 -16.45 16.81 9.43
CA GLY A 432 -15.75 16.13 8.34
C GLY A 432 -16.38 16.50 6.99
N GLY A 433 -15.59 16.43 5.92
CA GLY A 433 -16.03 16.79 4.58
C GLY A 433 -17.03 15.77 4.05
N THR A 434 -18.03 16.19 3.27
CA THR A 434 -18.96 15.24 2.66
C THR A 434 -18.27 14.44 1.55
N GLY A 435 -18.61 13.17 1.38
CA GLY A 435 -18.24 12.41 0.19
C GLY A 435 -18.87 13.01 -1.06
N GLY A 436 -18.18 12.91 -2.20
CA GLY A 436 -18.68 13.31 -3.50
C GLY A 436 -19.72 12.33 -4.03
N ALA A 437 -20.70 12.79 -4.80
CA ALA A 437 -21.66 11.90 -5.43
C ALA A 437 -21.01 11.09 -6.57
N GLY A 438 -21.45 9.86 -6.79
CA GLY A 438 -21.10 9.07 -7.97
C GLY A 438 -21.75 9.63 -9.24
N GLY A 439 -21.12 9.37 -10.38
CA GLY A 439 -21.59 9.79 -11.69
C GLY A 439 -22.74 8.92 -12.20
N ALA A 440 -23.63 9.49 -13.02
CA ALA A 440 -24.68 8.69 -13.66
C ALA A 440 -24.09 7.75 -14.74
N GLY A 441 -24.71 6.58 -14.90
CA GLY A 441 -24.44 5.70 -16.04
C GLY A 441 -24.97 6.26 -17.35
N GLY A 442 -24.30 5.93 -18.45
CA GLY A 442 -24.69 6.32 -19.80
C GLY A 442 -25.87 5.52 -20.33
N VAL A 443 -26.62 6.09 -21.27
CA VAL A 443 -27.78 5.41 -21.88
C VAL A 443 -27.31 4.37 -22.91
N ALA A 444 -28.03 3.26 -23.01
CA ALA A 444 -27.82 2.22 -24.02
C ALA A 444 -28.09 2.70 -25.46
N GLY A 445 -27.67 1.88 -26.43
CA GLY A 445 -28.06 2.04 -27.82
C GLY A 445 -29.56 1.81 -28.05
N LEU A 446 -30.13 2.52 -29.03
CA LEU A 446 -31.55 2.50 -29.37
C LEU A 446 -32.05 1.11 -29.78
N LEU A 447 -31.25 0.30 -30.47
CA LEU A 447 -31.70 -1.00 -30.99
C LEU A 447 -31.25 -2.15 -30.11
N TYR A 448 -29.99 -2.11 -29.69
CA TYR A 448 -29.39 -3.13 -28.85
C TYR A 448 -28.32 -2.54 -27.95
N GLY A 449 -28.38 -2.88 -26.66
CA GLY A 449 -27.33 -2.61 -25.69
C GLY A 449 -27.90 -2.39 -24.30
N ASN A 450 -27.03 -2.50 -23.30
CA ASN A 450 -27.38 -2.31 -21.90
C ASN A 450 -27.10 -0.88 -21.45
N GLY A 451 -27.85 -0.40 -20.47
CA GLY A 451 -27.55 0.85 -19.78
C GLY A 451 -26.26 0.73 -18.97
N GLY A 452 -25.53 1.84 -18.82
CA GLY A 452 -24.32 1.89 -18.00
C GLY A 452 -24.66 1.87 -16.51
N ALA A 453 -23.81 1.26 -15.69
CA ALA A 453 -23.96 1.33 -14.24
C ALA A 453 -23.76 2.76 -13.71
N GLY A 454 -24.45 3.13 -12.64
CA GLY A 454 -24.13 4.33 -11.86
C GLY A 454 -22.82 4.14 -11.09
N GLY A 455 -22.09 5.24 -10.86
CA GLY A 455 -20.89 5.21 -10.03
C GLY A 455 -21.22 5.30 -8.54
N ASP A 456 -20.37 4.74 -7.69
CA ASP A 456 -20.58 4.77 -6.24
C ASP A 456 -20.34 6.16 -5.65
N GLY A 457 -21.01 6.46 -4.55
CA GLY A 457 -20.78 7.65 -3.75
C GLY A 457 -19.50 7.56 -2.92
N GLY A 458 -18.79 8.68 -2.75
CA GLY A 458 -17.58 8.76 -1.95
C GLY A 458 -17.84 8.68 -0.45
N ILE A 459 -16.85 8.24 0.32
CA ILE A 459 -16.96 8.13 1.78
C ILE A 459 -16.90 9.54 2.41
N GLY A 460 -17.69 9.80 3.45
CA GLY A 460 -17.63 11.02 4.25
C GLY A 460 -16.36 11.08 5.10
N GLY A 461 -15.78 12.27 5.25
CA GLY A 461 -14.55 12.50 6.02
C GLY A 461 -14.77 12.37 7.53
N THR A 462 -13.73 11.97 8.25
CA THR A 462 -13.81 11.83 9.72
C THR A 462 -13.78 13.19 10.42
N THR A 463 -14.17 13.24 11.69
CA THR A 463 -14.00 14.43 12.55
C THR A 463 -13.41 14.09 13.93
N ALA A 464 -12.43 14.87 14.36
CA ALA A 464 -11.92 14.91 15.72
C ALA A 464 -12.52 16.06 16.57
N ALA A 465 -13.46 16.84 16.01
CA ALA A 465 -14.05 17.96 16.72
C ALA A 465 -15.14 17.50 17.72
N ASN A 466 -15.15 18.13 18.90
CA ASN A 466 -16.14 17.84 19.95
C ASN A 466 -17.57 18.15 19.46
N ASN A 467 -18.52 17.24 19.69
CA ASN A 467 -19.95 17.40 19.38
C ASN A 467 -20.30 17.66 17.90
N GLN A 468 -19.38 17.39 16.97
CA GLN A 468 -19.61 17.54 15.54
C GLN A 468 -19.78 16.19 14.86
N ALA A 469 -20.58 16.18 13.79
CA ALA A 469 -20.75 15.01 12.96
C ALA A 469 -19.54 14.75 12.07
N GLY A 470 -19.22 13.48 11.85
CA GLY A 470 -18.45 13.09 10.67
C GLY A 470 -19.16 13.53 9.39
N GLY A 471 -18.41 13.63 8.30
CA GLY A 471 -18.97 14.02 7.01
C GLY A 471 -20.01 13.03 6.50
N THR A 472 -21.01 13.48 5.78
CA THR A 472 -21.99 12.56 5.17
C THR A 472 -21.33 11.80 4.02
N GLY A 473 -21.75 10.56 3.79
CA GLY A 473 -21.41 9.84 2.57
C GLY A 473 -21.99 10.51 1.33
N GLY A 474 -21.34 10.35 0.20
CA GLY A 474 -21.81 10.82 -1.11
C GLY A 474 -22.93 9.94 -1.65
N ALA A 475 -23.82 10.52 -2.45
CA ALA A 475 -24.88 9.75 -3.10
C ALA A 475 -24.32 8.83 -4.20
N GLY A 476 -24.87 7.63 -4.37
CA GLY A 476 -24.64 6.78 -5.54
C GLY A 476 -25.27 7.37 -6.80
N GLY A 477 -24.66 7.09 -7.95
CA GLY A 477 -25.13 7.54 -9.26
C GLY A 477 -26.32 6.71 -9.76
N ALA A 478 -27.27 7.35 -10.44
CA ALA A 478 -28.31 6.61 -11.14
C ALA A 478 -27.73 5.84 -12.34
N ALA A 479 -28.27 4.66 -12.60
CA ALA A 479 -27.88 3.91 -13.77
C ALA A 479 -28.49 4.46 -15.08
N GLY A 480 -27.94 4.04 -16.20
CA GLY A 480 -28.52 4.25 -17.52
C GLY A 480 -29.59 3.21 -17.84
N ASN A 481 -30.52 3.61 -18.71
CA ASN A 481 -31.60 2.74 -19.18
C ASN A 481 -31.18 1.95 -20.44
N GLY A 482 -31.77 0.77 -20.62
CA GLY A 482 -31.93 0.14 -21.94
C GLY A 482 -32.94 0.91 -22.81
N PHE A 483 -33.01 0.60 -24.12
CA PHE A 483 -34.02 1.20 -25.00
C PHE A 483 -34.93 0.17 -25.68
N LEU A 484 -34.51 -0.53 -26.75
CA LEU A 484 -35.38 -1.52 -27.43
C LEU A 484 -35.06 -2.94 -26.97
N ILE A 485 -33.80 -3.35 -27.11
CA ILE A 485 -33.26 -4.62 -26.62
C ILE A 485 -32.06 -4.32 -25.71
N GLY A 486 -32.10 -4.83 -24.49
CA GLY A 486 -30.99 -4.79 -23.54
C GLY A 486 -31.44 -4.35 -22.15
N ASN A 487 -30.59 -4.66 -21.18
CA ASN A 487 -30.89 -4.50 -19.76
C ASN A 487 -30.66 -3.07 -19.30
N GLY A 488 -31.32 -2.66 -18.22
CA GLY A 488 -30.94 -1.47 -17.48
C GLY A 488 -29.62 -1.67 -16.73
N GLY A 489 -28.90 -0.57 -16.48
CA GLY A 489 -27.69 -0.61 -15.66
C GLY A 489 -28.00 -0.74 -14.16
N ALA A 490 -27.02 -1.22 -13.38
CA ALA A 490 -27.13 -1.21 -11.92
C ALA A 490 -26.94 0.21 -11.35
N GLY A 491 -27.71 0.59 -10.33
CA GLY A 491 -27.52 1.84 -9.60
C GLY A 491 -26.24 1.80 -8.77
N GLY A 492 -25.59 2.95 -8.59
CA GLY A 492 -24.37 3.05 -7.79
C GLY A 492 -24.67 3.00 -6.29
N ASP A 493 -23.73 2.48 -5.51
CA ASP A 493 -23.87 2.40 -4.06
C ASP A 493 -23.74 3.78 -3.42
N GLY A 494 -24.42 3.98 -2.30
CA GLY A 494 -24.25 5.14 -1.44
C GLY A 494 -22.95 5.07 -0.64
N GLY A 495 -22.24 6.19 -0.51
CA GLY A 495 -20.99 6.25 0.26
C GLY A 495 -21.23 6.11 1.76
N ALA A 496 -20.28 5.54 2.49
CA ALA A 496 -20.37 5.50 3.95
C ALA A 496 -20.23 6.90 4.59
N GLY A 497 -20.91 7.15 5.70
CA GLY A 497 -20.70 8.34 6.53
C GLY A 497 -19.38 8.29 7.29
N GLY A 498 -18.78 9.45 7.53
CA GLY A 498 -17.52 9.59 8.25
C GLY A 498 -17.66 9.36 9.75
N ALA A 499 -16.60 8.83 10.38
CA ALA A 499 -16.58 8.59 11.82
C ALA A 499 -16.23 9.86 12.62
N SER A 500 -16.72 9.93 13.86
CA SER A 500 -16.19 10.82 14.90
C SER A 500 -15.17 10.05 15.74
N VAL A 501 -14.01 10.64 16.06
CA VAL A 501 -12.85 9.91 16.64
C VAL A 501 -12.41 10.38 18.05
N THR A 502 -13.11 11.32 18.68
CA THR A 502 -12.66 11.89 19.97
C THR A 502 -13.23 11.16 21.18
N ALA A 503 -12.34 10.51 21.94
CA ALA A 503 -12.69 9.83 23.19
C ALA A 503 -13.05 10.84 24.30
N GLY A 504 -14.18 10.61 24.99
CA GLY A 504 -14.57 11.34 26.21
C GLY A 504 -15.66 12.43 26.08
N LYS A 505 -16.18 12.70 24.88
CA LYS A 505 -17.40 13.53 24.66
C LYS A 505 -18.30 12.92 23.58
N ALA A 506 -19.56 13.35 23.49
CA ALA A 506 -20.55 12.84 22.53
C ALA A 506 -20.19 13.23 21.08
N GLY A 507 -19.50 12.36 20.36
CA GLY A 507 -19.25 12.50 18.92
C GLY A 507 -20.41 11.93 18.09
N LEU A 508 -20.80 12.63 17.02
CA LEU A 508 -21.86 12.17 16.11
C LEU A 508 -21.23 11.51 14.87
N GLY A 509 -21.70 10.34 14.49
CA GLY A 509 -21.34 9.72 13.21
C GLY A 509 -22.00 10.43 12.03
N GLY A 510 -21.31 10.48 10.89
CA GLY A 510 -21.86 11.02 9.64
C GLY A 510 -22.96 10.11 9.07
N VAL A 511 -23.97 10.69 8.41
CA VAL A 511 -25.03 9.92 7.75
C VAL A 511 -24.48 9.25 6.48
N GLY A 512 -24.89 8.02 6.20
CA GLY A 512 -24.59 7.35 4.93
C GLY A 512 -25.22 8.05 3.74
N GLY A 513 -24.55 8.03 2.59
CA GLY A 513 -25.07 8.62 1.36
C GLY A 513 -26.15 7.75 0.74
N VAL A 514 -27.18 8.37 0.17
CA VAL A 514 -28.26 7.65 -0.53
C VAL A 514 -27.72 6.88 -1.72
N SER A 515 -28.33 5.74 -2.02
CA SER A 515 -28.02 4.91 -3.18
C SER A 515 -28.58 5.46 -4.50
N GLY A 516 -28.07 4.96 -5.61
CA GLY A 516 -28.59 5.17 -6.95
C GLY A 516 -29.65 4.14 -7.35
N ASN A 517 -30.61 4.56 -8.17
CA ASN A 517 -31.61 3.65 -8.72
C ASN A 517 -31.04 2.86 -9.92
N GLY A 518 -31.50 1.61 -10.07
CA GLY A 518 -31.27 0.80 -11.25
C GLY A 518 -32.04 1.35 -12.46
N GLY A 519 -31.48 1.14 -13.65
CA GLY A 519 -32.05 1.62 -14.90
C GLY A 519 -33.16 0.71 -15.41
N ASP A 520 -34.09 1.26 -16.18
CA ASP A 520 -35.14 0.46 -16.82
C ASP A 520 -34.55 -0.40 -17.95
N GLY A 521 -35.09 -1.61 -18.12
CA GLY A 521 -34.78 -2.50 -19.25
C GLY A 521 -35.46 -2.06 -20.55
N GLY A 522 -35.06 -2.69 -21.66
CA GLY A 522 -35.58 -2.39 -22.99
C GLY A 522 -37.09 -2.61 -23.15
N LEU A 523 -37.68 -1.86 -24.09
CA LEU A 523 -39.11 -1.89 -24.41
C LEU A 523 -39.59 -3.27 -24.88
N LEU A 524 -38.76 -4.02 -25.63
CA LEU A 524 -39.12 -5.34 -26.16
C LEU A 524 -38.48 -6.47 -25.36
N PHE A 525 -37.16 -6.40 -25.17
CA PHE A 525 -36.40 -7.38 -24.40
C PHE A 525 -35.43 -6.66 -23.47
N GLY A 526 -35.38 -7.06 -22.21
CA GLY A 526 -34.38 -6.58 -21.26
C GLY A 526 -34.86 -6.59 -19.82
N ASP A 527 -33.97 -7.01 -18.93
CA ASP A 527 -34.21 -6.96 -17.50
C ASP A 527 -33.99 -5.53 -16.98
N GLY A 528 -34.73 -5.14 -15.94
CA GLY A 528 -34.44 -3.94 -15.18
C GLY A 528 -33.15 -4.11 -14.37
N GLY A 529 -32.39 -3.03 -14.23
CA GLY A 529 -31.14 -3.04 -13.47
C GLY A 529 -31.37 -3.04 -11.97
N GLU A 530 -30.44 -3.60 -11.21
CA GLU A 530 -30.52 -3.61 -9.73
C GLU A 530 -30.32 -2.21 -9.15
N GLY A 531 -30.98 -1.91 -8.03
CA GLY A 531 -30.73 -0.68 -7.26
C GLY A 531 -29.46 -0.79 -6.41
N GLY A 532 -28.78 0.33 -6.18
CA GLY A 532 -27.55 0.36 -5.37
C GLY A 532 -27.81 0.16 -3.88
N ALA A 533 -26.82 -0.30 -3.14
CA ALA A 533 -26.84 -0.40 -1.69
C ALA A 533 -26.82 0.99 -1.04
N GLY A 534 -27.60 1.19 0.02
CA GLY A 534 -27.56 2.41 0.82
C GLY A 534 -26.24 2.52 1.59
N GLY A 535 -25.71 3.73 1.71
CA GLY A 535 -24.49 3.99 2.46
C GLY A 535 -24.66 3.71 3.96
N ALA A 536 -23.63 3.12 4.56
CA ALA A 536 -23.54 2.88 6.00
C ALA A 536 -23.40 4.21 6.77
N GLY A 537 -24.00 4.28 7.97
CA GLY A 537 -23.76 5.37 8.90
C GLY A 537 -22.37 5.31 9.54
N GLY A 538 -21.74 6.46 9.74
CA GLY A 538 -20.44 6.58 10.40
C GLY A 538 -20.51 6.31 11.90
N ALA A 539 -19.40 5.90 12.50
CA ALA A 539 -19.34 5.66 13.95
C ALA A 539 -19.35 6.97 14.75
N GLY A 540 -20.10 7.01 15.86
CA GLY A 540 -20.02 8.06 16.89
C GLY A 540 -19.02 7.69 17.99
N ALA A 541 -18.36 8.69 18.58
CA ALA A 541 -17.37 8.48 19.65
C ALA A 541 -17.87 8.89 21.04
N GLY A 542 -17.31 8.26 22.09
CA GLY A 542 -17.56 8.59 23.49
C GLY A 542 -18.83 7.96 24.10
N ALA A 543 -18.96 8.04 25.43
CA ALA A 543 -20.01 7.39 26.21
C ALA A 543 -21.45 7.86 25.92
N SER A 544 -21.60 8.96 25.17
CA SER A 544 -22.89 9.48 24.67
C SER A 544 -22.87 9.72 23.16
N GLY A 545 -21.91 9.12 22.44
CA GLY A 545 -21.81 9.25 20.99
C GLY A 545 -22.99 8.60 20.28
N VAL A 546 -23.49 9.24 19.24
CA VAL A 546 -24.59 8.72 18.42
C VAL A 546 -24.02 8.31 17.07
N GLY A 547 -24.22 7.06 16.67
CA GLY A 547 -23.86 6.60 15.33
C GLY A 547 -24.70 7.29 14.26
N GLY A 548 -24.12 7.52 13.09
CA GLY A 548 -24.82 8.12 11.97
C GLY A 548 -25.91 7.20 11.42
N ALA A 549 -26.96 7.75 10.84
CA ALA A 549 -27.98 6.95 10.17
C ALA A 549 -27.40 6.26 8.93
N GLY A 550 -27.79 5.00 8.70
CA GLY A 550 -27.70 4.38 7.38
C GLY A 550 -28.76 4.97 6.45
N SER A 551 -28.56 4.86 5.15
CA SER A 551 -29.49 5.39 4.14
C SER A 551 -30.24 4.28 3.42
N ASP A 552 -31.35 4.63 2.76
CA ASP A 552 -32.16 3.67 2.04
C ASP A 552 -31.44 3.10 0.80
N GLY A 553 -31.74 1.85 0.47
CA GLY A 553 -31.32 1.18 -0.76
C GLY A 553 -32.10 1.65 -1.99
N GLY A 554 -31.50 1.49 -3.17
CA GLY A 554 -31.99 2.06 -4.41
C GLY A 554 -33.11 1.22 -4.99
N SER A 555 -34.05 1.84 -5.71
CA SER A 555 -35.06 1.04 -6.40
C SER A 555 -34.43 0.28 -7.58
N GLY A 556 -34.83 -0.98 -7.76
CA GLY A 556 -34.57 -1.70 -9.01
C GLY A 556 -35.36 -1.10 -10.17
N GLY A 557 -34.81 -1.18 -11.37
CA GLY A 557 -35.43 -0.69 -12.60
C GLY A 557 -36.52 -1.62 -13.11
N ASN A 558 -37.42 -1.10 -13.92
CA ASN A 558 -38.53 -1.87 -14.47
C ASN A 558 -38.14 -2.55 -15.78
N ALA A 559 -38.75 -3.69 -16.09
CA ALA A 559 -38.80 -4.26 -17.43
C ALA A 559 -40.14 -3.92 -18.10
N SER A 560 -40.20 -3.93 -19.44
CA SER A 560 -41.40 -3.50 -20.19
C SER A 560 -42.20 -4.68 -20.75
N PHE A 561 -41.66 -5.45 -21.71
CA PHE A 561 -42.40 -6.52 -22.39
C PHE A 561 -41.89 -7.92 -22.01
N ILE A 562 -40.67 -8.27 -22.42
CA ILE A 562 -40.00 -9.52 -22.02
C ILE A 562 -38.76 -9.16 -21.20
N GLY A 563 -38.75 -9.55 -19.93
CA GLY A 563 -37.66 -9.27 -19.01
C GLY A 563 -38.16 -9.16 -17.57
N ASN A 564 -37.29 -9.48 -16.62
CA ASN A 564 -37.57 -9.39 -15.20
C ASN A 564 -37.30 -7.98 -14.67
N GLY A 565 -38.04 -7.55 -13.66
CA GLY A 565 -37.73 -6.33 -12.93
C GLY A 565 -36.45 -6.47 -12.12
N GLY A 566 -35.71 -5.38 -11.97
CA GLY A 566 -34.48 -5.35 -11.18
C GLY A 566 -34.75 -5.47 -9.68
N ASN A 567 -33.80 -6.05 -8.95
CA ASN A 567 -33.87 -6.12 -7.49
C ASN A 567 -33.66 -4.73 -6.88
N GLY A 568 -34.35 -4.46 -5.77
CA GLY A 568 -34.05 -3.29 -4.94
C GLY A 568 -32.76 -3.50 -4.15
N GLY A 569 -31.96 -2.45 -4.02
CA GLY A 569 -30.70 -2.50 -3.27
C GLY A 569 -30.92 -2.63 -1.76
N PRO A 570 -29.98 -3.21 -1.00
CA PRO A 570 -30.08 -3.30 0.45
C PRO A 570 -29.97 -1.90 1.10
N GLY A 571 -30.63 -1.71 2.24
CA GLY A 571 -30.46 -0.51 3.05
C GLY A 571 -29.11 -0.48 3.76
N GLY A 572 -28.57 0.71 3.98
CA GLY A 572 -27.31 0.91 4.69
C GLY A 572 -27.44 0.62 6.19
N PRO A 573 -26.44 -0.04 6.81
CA PRO A 573 -26.46 -0.25 8.24
C PRO A 573 -26.30 1.08 9.00
N GLY A 574 -26.87 1.14 10.20
CA GLY A 574 -26.67 2.28 11.10
C GLY A 574 -25.27 2.27 11.71
N GLY A 575 -24.73 3.45 11.97
CA GLY A 575 -23.41 3.61 12.58
C GLY A 575 -23.36 3.14 14.03
N ALA A 576 -22.21 2.64 14.45
CA ALA A 576 -21.96 2.27 15.83
C ALA A 576 -21.84 3.52 16.74
N GLY A 577 -22.26 3.41 18.00
CA GLY A 577 -22.19 4.48 19.01
C GLY A 577 -22.98 4.09 20.26
N ALA A 578 -22.84 4.84 21.35
CA ALA A 578 -23.65 4.65 22.57
C ALA A 578 -25.16 4.67 22.28
N THR A 579 -25.57 5.46 21.27
CA THR A 579 -26.83 5.25 20.55
C THR A 579 -26.51 4.81 19.13
N ILE A 580 -27.01 3.66 18.71
CA ILE A 580 -26.85 3.15 17.34
C ILE A 580 -27.65 4.03 16.39
N GLY A 581 -27.06 4.39 15.26
CA GLY A 581 -27.79 5.10 14.20
C GLY A 581 -28.91 4.23 13.63
N PRO A 582 -30.04 4.81 13.19
CA PRO A 582 -31.08 4.02 12.53
C PRO A 582 -30.52 3.41 11.24
N ALA A 583 -30.91 2.17 10.94
CA ALA A 583 -30.61 1.53 9.66
C ALA A 583 -31.54 2.07 8.56
N GLY A 584 -31.03 2.07 7.33
CA GLY A 584 -31.82 2.40 6.15
C GLY A 584 -32.78 1.27 5.76
N ASN A 585 -33.86 1.63 5.08
CA ASN A 585 -34.78 0.67 4.49
C ASN A 585 -34.19 0.07 3.21
N GLY A 586 -34.63 -1.14 2.86
CA GLY A 586 -34.30 -1.69 1.56
C GLY A 586 -35.04 -0.99 0.42
N GLY A 587 -34.42 -1.02 -0.76
CA GLY A 587 -34.95 -0.44 -1.97
C GLY A 587 -36.16 -1.20 -2.51
N LYS A 588 -36.99 -0.49 -3.29
CA LYS A 588 -38.17 -1.09 -3.92
C LYS A 588 -37.74 -2.02 -5.07
N ALA A 589 -38.47 -3.12 -5.25
CA ALA A 589 -38.36 -3.94 -6.44
C ALA A 589 -38.81 -3.20 -7.70
N GLY A 590 -38.16 -3.50 -8.82
CA GLY A 590 -38.63 -3.13 -10.15
C GLY A 590 -39.78 -4.02 -10.63
N ALA A 591 -40.68 -3.45 -11.44
CA ALA A 591 -41.74 -4.22 -12.08
C ALA A 591 -41.20 -5.13 -13.18
N GLY A 592 -41.74 -6.34 -13.30
CA GLY A 592 -41.48 -7.23 -14.43
C GLY A 592 -42.25 -6.80 -15.67
N GLY A 593 -41.76 -7.20 -16.84
CA GLY A 593 -42.49 -6.99 -18.09
C GLY A 593 -43.74 -7.87 -18.19
N VAL A 594 -44.52 -7.68 -19.26
CA VAL A 594 -45.73 -8.49 -19.56
C VAL A 594 -45.50 -10.01 -19.41
N PHE A 595 -44.31 -10.49 -19.76
CA PHE A 595 -43.91 -11.91 -19.68
C PHE A 595 -42.77 -12.20 -18.70
N GLY A 596 -42.46 -11.28 -17.78
CA GLY A 596 -41.37 -11.44 -16.82
C GLY A 596 -41.81 -11.25 -15.39
N GLN A 597 -40.94 -11.69 -14.47
CA GLN A 597 -41.20 -11.61 -13.03
C GLN A 597 -40.80 -10.23 -12.50
N GLY A 598 -41.49 -9.73 -11.47
CA GLY A 598 -41.00 -8.57 -10.72
C GLY A 598 -39.71 -8.90 -9.97
N GLY A 599 -38.90 -7.89 -9.69
CA GLY A 599 -37.72 -8.02 -8.85
C GLY A 599 -38.08 -8.25 -7.38
N THR A 600 -37.08 -8.49 -6.54
CA THR A 600 -37.26 -8.56 -5.08
C THR A 600 -36.92 -7.24 -4.42
N PRO A 601 -37.69 -6.76 -3.41
CA PRO A 601 -37.28 -5.62 -2.60
C PRO A 601 -35.98 -5.93 -1.86
N GLY A 602 -35.15 -4.91 -1.66
CA GLY A 602 -33.92 -5.06 -0.89
C GLY A 602 -34.20 -5.33 0.59
N PRO A 603 -33.28 -6.00 1.31
CA PRO A 603 -33.37 -6.10 2.76
C PRO A 603 -33.05 -4.75 3.42
N PRO A 604 -33.64 -4.42 4.58
CA PRO A 604 -33.20 -3.30 5.41
C PRO A 604 -31.75 -3.49 5.90
N GLY A 605 -31.08 -2.40 6.26
CA GLY A 605 -29.73 -2.44 6.80
C GLY A 605 -29.67 -3.13 8.18
N ALA A 606 -28.56 -3.80 8.45
CA ALA A 606 -28.33 -4.38 9.78
C ALA A 606 -28.12 -3.27 10.83
N ALA A 607 -28.80 -3.38 11.98
CA ALA A 607 -28.51 -2.50 13.12
C ALA A 607 -27.14 -2.86 13.71
N ALA A 608 -26.27 -1.88 13.97
CA ALA A 608 -25.03 -2.13 14.70
C ALA A 608 -25.38 -2.71 16.08
N VAL A 609 -24.83 -3.86 16.46
CA VAL A 609 -25.11 -4.48 17.76
C VAL A 609 -24.22 -3.83 18.83
N LEU A 610 -24.82 -3.25 19.89
CA LEU A 610 -24.08 -2.80 21.07
C LEU A 610 -23.76 -4.02 21.95
N PRO A 611 -22.50 -4.28 22.34
CA PRO A 611 -22.21 -5.27 23.36
C PRO A 611 -22.69 -4.74 24.74
N GLU A 612 -23.53 -5.51 25.44
CA GLU A 612 -23.94 -5.25 26.83
C GLU A 612 -22.73 -5.27 27.79
N SER A 613 -22.85 -4.56 28.93
CA SER A 613 -21.73 -4.16 29.80
C SER A 613 -20.81 -5.31 30.26
N LEU A 614 -19.52 -5.20 29.95
CA LEU A 614 -18.45 -6.19 30.16
C LEU A 614 -17.85 -6.21 31.58
N ALA A 615 -18.60 -5.80 32.61
CA ALA A 615 -18.06 -5.61 33.97
C ALA A 615 -17.43 -6.86 34.65
N PRO A 616 -17.90 -8.12 34.46
CA PRO A 616 -17.24 -9.29 35.07
C PRO A 616 -16.06 -9.85 34.26
N ILE A 617 -15.71 -9.26 33.10
CA ILE A 617 -14.77 -9.83 32.13
C ILE A 617 -13.31 -9.40 32.38
N PHE A 618 -13.09 -8.33 33.15
CA PHE A 618 -11.75 -7.76 33.40
C PHE A 618 -11.08 -8.22 34.71
N GLY A 619 -11.78 -8.94 35.60
CA GLY A 619 -11.20 -9.40 36.88
C GLY A 619 -9.88 -10.20 36.76
N PRO A 620 -9.74 -11.10 35.78
CA PRO A 620 -8.47 -11.79 35.51
C PRO A 620 -7.33 -10.86 35.06
N TYR A 621 -7.63 -9.81 34.32
CA TYR A 621 -6.65 -8.80 33.88
C TYR A 621 -6.23 -7.90 35.03
N GLU A 622 -7.15 -7.55 35.93
CA GLU A 622 -6.84 -6.82 37.16
C GLU A 622 -5.92 -7.63 38.08
N SER A 623 -6.17 -8.94 38.21
CA SER A 623 -5.33 -9.87 38.99
C SER A 623 -3.94 -10.02 38.39
N LEU A 624 -3.82 -10.10 37.06
CA LEU A 624 -2.54 -10.13 36.35
C LEU A 624 -1.72 -8.87 36.64
N ILE A 625 -2.34 -7.69 36.52
CA ILE A 625 -1.67 -6.40 36.76
C ILE A 625 -1.21 -6.31 38.23
N ALA A 626 -2.08 -6.64 39.19
CA ALA A 626 -1.76 -6.58 40.61
C ALA A 626 -0.59 -7.50 41.02
N ASN A 627 -0.59 -8.76 40.55
CA ASN A 627 0.48 -9.71 40.86
C ASN A 627 1.81 -9.33 40.20
N THR A 628 1.77 -8.81 38.98
CA THR A 628 2.96 -8.34 38.25
C THR A 628 3.62 -7.17 38.97
N ILE A 629 2.83 -6.20 39.44
CA ILE A 629 3.32 -5.05 40.21
C ILE A 629 3.95 -5.52 41.53
N ALA A 630 3.30 -6.44 42.26
CA ALA A 630 3.82 -6.94 43.53
C ALA A 630 5.17 -7.68 43.38
N ASN A 631 5.30 -8.52 42.35
CA ASN A 631 6.53 -9.27 42.08
C ASN A 631 7.68 -8.37 41.61
N LEU A 632 7.39 -7.35 40.78
CA LEU A 632 8.37 -6.34 40.35
C LEU A 632 8.86 -5.48 41.53
N GLN A 633 7.96 -5.10 42.44
CA GLN A 633 8.33 -4.39 43.67
C GLN A 633 9.23 -5.26 44.55
N SER A 634 8.96 -6.56 44.67
CA SER A 634 9.84 -7.50 45.39
C SER A 634 11.25 -7.55 44.78
N ILE A 635 11.38 -7.67 43.46
CA ILE A 635 12.68 -7.66 42.76
C ILE A 635 13.44 -6.35 43.00
N GLY A 636 12.75 -5.20 42.92
CA GLY A 636 13.33 -3.89 43.18
C GLY A 636 13.87 -3.72 44.60
N THR A 637 13.15 -4.22 45.61
CA THR A 637 13.60 -4.16 47.00
C THR A 637 14.81 -5.06 47.28
N THR A 638 14.90 -6.24 46.65
CA THR A 638 16.05 -7.15 46.76
C THR A 638 17.31 -6.56 46.10
N TRP A 639 17.16 -5.92 44.94
CA TRP A 639 18.29 -5.28 44.24
C TRP A 639 18.90 -4.13 45.06
N LEU A 640 18.05 -3.30 45.68
CA LEU A 640 18.50 -2.20 46.53
C LEU A 640 19.18 -2.70 47.83
N ALA A 641 18.83 -3.89 48.31
CA ALA A 641 19.41 -4.48 49.52
C ALA A 641 20.81 -5.08 49.30
N ASN A 642 21.15 -5.49 48.08
CA ASN A 642 22.48 -6.03 47.77
C ASN A 642 22.79 -5.91 46.25
N PRO A 643 23.18 -4.73 45.74
CA PRO A 643 23.55 -4.56 44.33
C PRO A 643 24.78 -5.41 44.01
N ALA A 644 24.56 -6.53 43.30
CA ALA A 644 25.38 -7.73 43.30
C ALA A 644 26.91 -7.58 43.08
N PRO A 645 27.73 -8.46 43.69
CA PRO A 645 29.21 -8.43 43.71
C PRO A 645 29.91 -8.65 42.35
N PHE A 646 29.18 -9.05 41.30
CA PHE A 646 29.70 -9.25 39.94
C PHE A 646 30.05 -7.93 39.23
N LEU A 647 29.44 -6.80 39.63
CA LEU A 647 29.68 -5.49 39.01
C LEU A 647 31.15 -5.06 39.10
N ASN A 648 31.85 -5.35 40.20
CA ASN A 648 33.26 -4.97 40.37
C ASN A 648 34.23 -5.80 39.52
N GLN A 649 33.83 -6.98 39.03
CA GLN A 649 34.66 -7.82 38.16
C GLN A 649 34.24 -7.74 36.68
N ILE A 650 32.98 -7.36 36.37
CA ILE A 650 32.55 -6.94 35.02
C ILE A 650 33.18 -5.60 34.63
N LEU A 651 33.38 -4.68 35.58
CA LEU A 651 33.91 -3.34 35.34
C LEU A 651 35.33 -3.32 34.72
N ILE A 652 35.99 -4.48 34.56
CA ILE A 652 37.27 -4.59 33.85
C ILE A 652 37.21 -5.47 32.58
N ASN A 653 36.10 -6.16 32.24
CA ASN A 653 35.99 -6.89 30.96
C ASN A 653 34.60 -6.74 30.28
N GLN A 654 34.58 -5.85 29.26
CA GLN A 654 33.71 -5.76 28.07
C GLN A 654 32.22 -6.20 28.16
N PHE A 655 31.34 -5.21 28.01
CA PHE A 655 29.88 -5.27 27.91
C PHE A 655 29.36 -6.11 26.73
N GLY A 656 28.80 -7.29 26.98
CA GLY A 656 28.07 -8.05 25.94
C GLY A 656 26.98 -9.01 26.45
N TYR A 657 27.15 -9.63 27.62
CA TYR A 657 26.25 -10.73 28.04
C TYR A 657 25.00 -10.29 28.83
N GLY A 658 25.04 -9.13 29.49
CA GLY A 658 23.86 -8.57 30.17
C GLY A 658 22.81 -8.03 29.18
N GLU A 659 23.26 -7.53 28.03
CA GLU A 659 22.41 -6.94 27.00
C GLU A 659 21.64 -8.01 26.21
N LEU A 660 22.28 -9.14 25.86
CA LEU A 660 21.65 -10.22 25.11
C LEU A 660 20.53 -10.93 25.90
N THR A 661 20.72 -11.09 27.21
CA THR A 661 19.73 -11.71 28.12
C THR A 661 18.54 -10.79 28.37
N VAL A 662 18.79 -9.49 28.53
CA VAL A 662 17.72 -8.50 28.72
C VAL A 662 16.97 -8.21 27.43
N ALA A 663 17.64 -8.22 26.27
CA ALA A 663 17.02 -7.98 24.96
C ALA A 663 16.17 -9.16 24.48
N SER A 664 16.67 -10.40 24.56
CA SER A 664 15.89 -11.62 24.25
C SER A 664 14.64 -11.73 25.13
N PHE A 665 14.79 -11.40 26.41
CA PHE A 665 13.70 -11.39 27.37
C PHE A 665 12.68 -10.26 27.13
N ALA A 666 13.15 -9.05 26.83
CA ALA A 666 12.29 -7.91 26.51
C ALA A 666 11.54 -8.11 25.19
N ASN A 667 12.17 -8.76 24.20
CA ASN A 667 11.54 -9.09 22.92
C ASN A 667 10.52 -10.22 23.07
N ALA A 668 10.84 -11.31 23.80
CA ALA A 668 9.88 -12.38 24.08
C ALA A 668 8.64 -11.87 24.85
N THR A 669 8.83 -10.95 25.79
CA THR A 669 7.73 -10.35 26.57
C THR A 669 6.90 -9.39 25.70
N ARG A 670 7.54 -8.64 24.81
CA ARG A 670 6.87 -7.73 23.87
C ARG A 670 6.07 -8.51 22.83
N ASP A 671 6.62 -9.58 22.28
CA ASP A 671 5.96 -10.41 21.26
C ASP A 671 4.84 -11.27 21.86
N PHE A 672 4.97 -11.68 23.12
CA PHE A 672 3.87 -12.30 23.86
C PHE A 672 2.73 -11.30 24.10
N ALA A 673 3.05 -10.04 24.43
CA ALA A 673 2.06 -8.98 24.57
C ALA A 673 1.38 -8.60 23.23
N ILE A 674 2.12 -8.65 22.12
CA ILE A 674 1.59 -8.45 20.77
C ILE A 674 0.69 -9.62 20.35
N GLY A 675 1.11 -10.87 20.60
CA GLY A 675 0.28 -12.07 20.38
C GLY A 675 -1.01 -12.02 21.20
N LEU A 676 -0.93 -11.55 22.44
CA LEU A 676 -2.06 -11.35 23.35
C LEU A 676 -3.01 -10.23 22.87
N ALA A 677 -2.48 -9.14 22.29
CA ALA A 677 -3.26 -8.06 21.69
C ALA A 677 -3.92 -8.41 20.35
N GLY A 678 -3.48 -9.51 19.70
CA GLY A 678 -4.09 -10.08 18.49
C GLY A 678 -5.22 -11.09 18.74
N VAL A 679 -5.45 -11.47 20.01
CA VAL A 679 -6.55 -12.36 20.44
C VAL A 679 -7.93 -11.69 20.28
N PRO A 680 -8.16 -10.41 20.61
CA PRO A 680 -9.49 -9.79 20.51
C PRO A 680 -10.10 -9.78 19.09
N PRO A 681 -9.38 -9.45 18.00
CA PRO A 681 -9.93 -9.50 16.65
C PRO A 681 -10.25 -10.93 16.17
N SER A 682 -9.44 -11.92 16.57
CA SER A 682 -9.65 -13.33 16.22
C SER A 682 -10.77 -13.98 17.05
N LEU A 683 -10.97 -13.51 18.29
CA LEU A 683 -12.14 -13.83 19.10
C LEU A 683 -13.42 -13.22 18.52
N GLN A 684 -13.33 -12.04 17.91
CA GLN A 684 -14.43 -11.38 17.20
C GLN A 684 -14.85 -12.18 15.96
N ALA A 685 -13.89 -12.67 15.18
CA ALA A 685 -14.13 -13.58 14.04
C ALA A 685 -14.71 -14.93 14.50
N ALA A 686 -14.24 -15.49 15.61
CA ALA A 686 -14.80 -16.71 16.18
C ALA A 686 -16.23 -16.51 16.71
N LEU A 687 -16.54 -15.33 17.25
CA LEU A 687 -17.88 -14.95 17.68
C LEU A 687 -18.81 -14.79 16.48
N GLU A 688 -18.34 -14.20 15.38
CA GLU A 688 -19.08 -14.12 14.11
C GLU A 688 -19.35 -15.50 13.51
N ALA A 689 -18.37 -16.41 13.52
CA ALA A 689 -18.54 -17.79 13.09
C ALA A 689 -19.53 -18.57 13.96
N LEU A 690 -19.54 -18.32 15.28
CA LEU A 690 -20.47 -18.93 16.22
C LEU A 690 -21.89 -18.37 16.08
N VAL A 691 -22.04 -17.06 15.87
CA VAL A 691 -23.32 -16.40 15.57
C VAL A 691 -23.89 -16.86 14.22
N ALA A 692 -23.02 -17.21 13.27
CA ALA A 692 -23.39 -17.84 12.00
C ALA A 692 -23.66 -19.36 12.08
N GLY A 693 -23.55 -19.99 13.26
CA GLY A 693 -23.80 -21.41 13.49
C GLY A 693 -22.66 -22.36 13.10
N ASN A 694 -21.49 -21.84 12.73
CA ASN A 694 -20.31 -22.61 12.33
C ASN A 694 -19.37 -22.86 13.52
N ILE A 695 -19.75 -23.83 14.36
CA ILE A 695 -19.01 -24.20 15.58
C ILE A 695 -17.59 -24.69 15.26
N SER A 696 -17.38 -25.36 14.12
CA SER A 696 -16.05 -25.84 13.70
C SER A 696 -15.12 -24.70 13.29
N GLY A 697 -15.65 -23.63 12.70
CA GLY A 697 -14.91 -22.41 12.37
C GLY A 697 -14.49 -21.65 13.63
N ALA A 698 -15.44 -21.41 14.54
CA ALA A 698 -15.20 -20.73 15.81
C ALA A 698 -14.13 -21.42 16.66
N VAL A 699 -14.15 -22.76 16.73
CA VAL A 699 -13.15 -23.54 17.46
C VAL A 699 -11.77 -23.49 16.78
N SER A 700 -11.71 -23.51 15.45
CA SER A 700 -10.45 -23.38 14.69
C SER A 700 -9.81 -22.01 14.87
N ASP A 701 -10.61 -20.93 14.85
CA ASP A 701 -10.11 -19.56 14.95
C ASP A 701 -9.62 -19.23 16.36
N VAL A 702 -10.30 -19.75 17.40
CA VAL A 702 -9.85 -19.69 18.80
C VAL A 702 -8.57 -20.50 19.00
N ALA A 703 -8.47 -21.70 18.41
CA ALA A 703 -7.28 -22.54 18.52
C ALA A 703 -6.05 -21.88 17.84
N GLN A 704 -6.23 -21.26 16.67
CA GLN A 704 -5.17 -20.54 15.97
C GLN A 704 -4.73 -19.26 16.71
N ALA A 705 -5.67 -18.55 17.34
CA ALA A 705 -5.36 -17.38 18.18
C ALA A 705 -4.49 -17.76 19.40
N LEU A 706 -4.80 -18.89 20.04
CA LEU A 706 -4.04 -19.40 21.19
C LEU A 706 -2.64 -19.90 20.81
N VAL A 707 -2.47 -20.53 19.65
CA VAL A 707 -1.16 -20.98 19.16
C VAL A 707 -0.24 -19.79 18.80
N LYS A 708 -0.79 -18.75 18.18
CA LYS A 708 -0.05 -17.53 17.77
C LYS A 708 0.47 -16.68 18.94
N VAL A 709 -0.07 -16.86 20.15
CA VAL A 709 0.44 -16.21 21.38
C VAL A 709 1.82 -16.74 21.78
N PHE A 710 2.17 -17.98 21.40
CA PHE A 710 3.42 -18.63 21.81
C PHE A 710 4.39 -18.88 20.66
N VAL A 711 3.88 -19.12 19.45
CA VAL A 711 4.68 -19.30 18.23
C VAL A 711 3.98 -18.55 17.11
N SER A 712 4.59 -17.45 16.66
CA SER A 712 4.04 -16.60 15.60
C SER A 712 4.37 -17.12 14.19
N GLY A 713 5.38 -18.00 14.05
CA GLY A 713 5.73 -18.68 12.79
C GLY A 713 7.00 -19.54 12.87
N LEU A 714 7.39 -20.15 11.75
CA LEU A 714 8.72 -20.72 11.52
C LEU A 714 9.41 -19.88 10.44
N ASP A 715 10.61 -19.39 10.68
CA ASP A 715 11.49 -18.86 9.65
C ASP A 715 12.45 -19.95 9.17
N ALA A 716 12.31 -20.32 7.90
CA ALA A 716 13.09 -21.35 7.23
C ALA A 716 13.88 -20.77 6.03
N ALA A 717 14.18 -19.46 6.06
CA ALA A 717 14.94 -18.79 5.00
C ALA A 717 16.36 -19.36 4.83
N ASP A 718 16.93 -20.00 5.86
CA ASP A 718 18.15 -20.81 5.80
C ASP A 718 17.86 -22.25 6.27
N LEU A 719 17.93 -23.23 5.36
CA LEU A 719 17.65 -24.64 5.65
C LEU A 719 18.68 -25.30 6.59
N SER A 720 19.77 -24.61 6.91
CA SER A 720 20.78 -25.08 7.87
C SER A 720 20.53 -24.61 9.31
N ASN A 721 19.62 -23.63 9.52
CA ASN A 721 19.22 -23.21 10.86
C ASN A 721 17.78 -22.66 10.88
N ILE A 722 16.84 -23.57 11.10
CA ILE A 722 15.40 -23.25 11.17
C ILE A 722 15.09 -22.56 12.50
N GLN A 723 14.65 -21.30 12.45
CA GLN A 723 14.32 -20.52 13.66
C GLN A 723 12.81 -20.50 13.90
N LEU A 724 12.42 -20.85 15.13
CA LEU A 724 11.04 -20.64 15.60
C LEU A 724 10.86 -19.13 15.84
N LEU A 725 9.78 -18.53 15.36
CA LEU A 725 9.44 -17.11 15.60
C LEU A 725 8.32 -16.99 16.62
N GLY A 726 8.41 -15.96 17.45
CA GLY A 726 7.51 -15.68 18.58
C GLY A 726 8.18 -15.87 19.94
N PRO A 727 7.44 -15.76 21.05
CA PRO A 727 8.02 -15.71 22.40
C PRO A 727 8.93 -16.89 22.74
N VAL A 728 8.65 -18.08 22.21
CA VAL A 728 9.49 -19.28 22.39
C VAL A 728 10.78 -19.22 21.55
N GLY A 729 10.73 -18.60 20.38
CA GLY A 729 11.87 -18.36 19.48
C GLY A 729 12.87 -17.35 20.00
N ASP A 730 12.37 -16.26 20.57
CA ASP A 730 13.17 -15.17 21.12
C ASP A 730 13.92 -15.55 22.41
N LEU A 731 13.52 -16.66 23.05
CA LEU A 731 14.19 -17.24 24.21
C LEU A 731 15.31 -18.22 23.83
N LEU A 732 15.38 -18.68 22.57
CA LEU A 732 16.42 -19.61 22.10
C LEU A 732 17.86 -19.04 22.19
N PRO A 733 18.13 -17.73 21.97
CA PRO A 733 19.47 -17.14 22.12
C PRO A 733 20.02 -17.15 23.55
N ILE A 734 19.17 -17.28 24.59
CA ILE A 734 19.66 -17.44 25.98
C ILE A 734 20.39 -18.79 26.14
N LEU A 735 20.08 -19.78 25.30
CA LEU A 735 20.74 -21.10 25.29
C LEU A 735 22.10 -21.10 24.60
N SER A 736 22.47 -20.04 23.88
CA SER A 736 23.80 -19.89 23.27
C SER A 736 24.81 -19.14 24.14
N ILE A 737 24.37 -18.54 25.27
CA ILE A 737 25.22 -17.88 26.27
C ILE A 737 26.40 -18.78 26.74
N PRO A 738 26.27 -20.12 26.89
CA PRO A 738 27.40 -20.99 27.22
C PRO A 738 28.49 -21.07 26.12
N GLY A 739 28.15 -20.77 24.85
CA GLY A 739 29.10 -20.76 23.73
C GLY A 739 30.05 -19.56 23.74
N ASP A 740 29.57 -18.40 24.19
CA ASP A 740 30.30 -17.13 24.06
C ASP A 740 31.16 -16.78 25.31
N ILE A 741 31.00 -17.46 26.46
CA ILE A 741 31.84 -17.26 27.67
C ILE A 741 33.23 -17.95 27.54
N SER A 742 33.70 -18.21 26.33
CA SER A 742 34.91 -18.99 26.05
C SER A 742 36.24 -18.22 26.11
N GLN A 743 36.33 -17.14 26.88
CA GLN A 743 37.61 -16.43 27.10
C GLN A 743 38.17 -16.43 28.54
N HIS A 744 37.50 -17.03 29.52
CA HIS A 744 38.08 -17.30 30.87
C HIS A 744 37.82 -18.74 31.34
N PHE A 745 38.26 -19.68 30.49
CA PHE A 745 37.61 -20.98 30.24
C PHE A 745 37.88 -22.14 31.20
N THR A 746 38.55 -21.99 32.35
CA THR A 746 38.85 -23.17 33.21
C THR A 746 38.01 -23.23 34.48
N ASN A 747 37.94 -22.18 35.30
CA ASN A 747 37.14 -22.20 36.54
C ASN A 747 35.65 -21.89 36.29
N VAL A 748 35.37 -21.01 35.32
CA VAL A 748 34.01 -20.73 34.84
C VAL A 748 33.43 -21.94 34.10
N LEU A 749 34.25 -22.73 33.41
CA LEU A 749 33.81 -23.95 32.76
C LEU A 749 33.34 -25.00 33.77
N VAL A 750 34.03 -25.18 34.90
CA VAL A 750 33.58 -26.10 35.97
C VAL A 750 32.24 -25.65 36.54
N ALA A 751 32.06 -24.37 36.87
CA ALA A 751 30.79 -23.87 37.39
C ALA A 751 29.63 -23.92 36.36
N LEU A 752 29.93 -23.73 35.06
CA LEU A 752 28.97 -23.79 33.95
C LEU A 752 28.75 -25.21 33.40
N THR A 753 29.55 -26.20 33.79
CA THR A 753 29.37 -27.62 33.39
C THR A 753 29.07 -28.55 34.56
N ASP A 754 29.08 -28.04 35.80
CA ASP A 754 28.66 -28.78 36.98
C ASP A 754 27.15 -29.02 36.95
N THR A 755 26.76 -30.20 36.48
CA THR A 755 25.38 -30.70 36.46
C THR A 755 25.05 -31.56 37.68
N ASN A 756 25.95 -31.61 38.69
CA ASN A 756 25.74 -32.47 39.84
C ASN A 756 24.55 -32.03 40.67
N ILE A 757 23.82 -33.03 41.16
CA ILE A 757 22.78 -32.90 42.19
C ILE A 757 23.36 -33.54 43.44
N SER A 758 23.62 -32.75 44.47
CA SER A 758 24.08 -33.26 45.76
C SER A 758 22.99 -33.13 46.80
N PHE A 759 22.66 -34.24 47.45
CA PHE A 759 21.79 -34.28 48.61
C PHE A 759 22.59 -34.78 49.80
N ASP A 760 22.81 -33.90 50.78
CA ASP A 760 23.51 -34.25 52.02
C ASP A 760 22.51 -34.43 53.16
N ILE A 761 22.43 -35.67 53.64
CA ILE A 761 21.56 -36.09 54.74
C ILE A 761 22.06 -35.52 56.09
N GLY A 762 23.36 -35.25 56.24
CA GLY A 762 23.95 -34.73 57.48
C GLY A 762 23.63 -33.26 57.74
N THR A 763 23.45 -32.47 56.67
CA THR A 763 23.17 -31.03 56.75
C THR A 763 21.76 -30.65 56.29
N PHE A 764 20.92 -31.63 55.89
CA PHE A 764 19.59 -31.42 55.30
C PHE A 764 19.62 -30.39 54.16
N SER A 765 20.56 -30.55 53.23
CA SER A 765 20.73 -29.62 52.11
C SER A 765 20.63 -30.29 50.74
N MET A 766 19.92 -29.64 49.82
CA MET A 766 19.87 -29.98 48.39
C MET A 766 20.52 -28.87 47.59
N THR A 767 21.59 -29.21 46.88
CA THR A 767 22.31 -28.27 46.03
C THR A 767 22.30 -28.75 44.59
N PHE A 768 21.87 -27.86 43.70
CA PHE A 768 21.90 -28.05 42.26
C PHE A 768 23.05 -27.22 41.69
N GLY A 769 23.86 -27.83 40.83
CA GLY A 769 24.82 -27.09 40.01
C GLY A 769 24.13 -26.02 39.16
N LEU A 770 24.86 -24.96 38.83
CA LEU A 770 24.31 -23.72 38.24
C LEU A 770 23.48 -23.95 36.96
N PRO A 771 23.90 -24.77 35.98
CA PRO A 771 23.12 -25.04 34.77
C PRO A 771 21.78 -25.72 35.10
N LEU A 772 21.77 -26.65 36.04
CA LEU A 772 20.57 -27.39 36.41
C LEU A 772 19.62 -26.54 37.26
N ALA A 773 20.15 -25.65 38.10
CA ALA A 773 19.37 -24.66 38.83
C ALA A 773 18.69 -23.66 37.86
N MET A 774 19.41 -23.15 36.86
CA MET A 774 18.81 -22.27 35.84
C MET A 774 17.79 -23.02 34.98
N THR A 775 18.06 -24.26 34.62
CA THR A 775 17.10 -25.11 33.89
C THR A 775 15.82 -25.33 34.69
N LEU A 776 15.93 -25.61 35.99
CA LEU A 776 14.78 -25.79 36.87
C LEU A 776 13.92 -24.52 37.00
N ASN A 777 14.57 -23.35 37.10
CA ASN A 777 13.88 -22.05 37.14
C ASN A 777 13.30 -21.63 35.77
N ALA A 778 13.88 -22.09 34.67
CA ALA A 778 13.39 -21.83 33.31
C ALA A 778 12.17 -22.70 32.94
N ILE A 779 12.11 -23.93 33.45
CA ILE A 779 10.98 -24.84 33.20
C ILE A 779 9.73 -24.47 34.04
N GLY A 780 9.89 -23.69 35.10
CA GLY A 780 8.78 -23.30 35.98
C GLY A 780 7.68 -22.48 35.30
N SER A 781 8.05 -21.61 34.35
CA SER A 781 7.08 -20.79 33.61
C SER A 781 6.20 -21.61 32.65
N PRO A 782 6.74 -22.53 31.81
CA PRO A 782 5.93 -23.49 31.07
C PRO A 782 5.00 -24.34 31.95
N VAL A 783 5.47 -24.81 33.11
CA VAL A 783 4.67 -25.66 34.02
C VAL A 783 3.51 -24.88 34.64
N THR A 784 3.77 -23.68 35.15
CA THR A 784 2.74 -22.81 35.76
C THR A 784 1.73 -22.29 34.73
N THR A 785 2.16 -22.10 33.48
CA THR A 785 1.30 -21.79 32.33
C THR A 785 0.37 -22.95 31.97
N ALA A 786 0.91 -24.18 31.93
CA ALA A 786 0.12 -25.37 31.65
C ALA A 786 -0.95 -25.61 32.73
N ILE A 787 -0.63 -25.35 34.00
CA ILE A 787 -1.58 -25.41 35.12
C ILE A 787 -2.67 -24.33 34.98
N ALA A 788 -2.30 -23.09 34.63
CA ALA A 788 -3.26 -22.00 34.42
C ALA A 788 -4.18 -22.24 33.21
N LEU A 789 -3.66 -22.86 32.16
CA LEU A 789 -4.43 -23.29 30.99
C LEU A 789 -5.42 -24.40 31.36
N ALA A 790 -4.98 -25.42 32.12
CA ALA A 790 -5.84 -26.50 32.58
C ALA A 790 -7.01 -25.99 33.45
N ASN A 791 -6.75 -25.01 34.32
CA ASN A 791 -7.78 -24.38 35.16
C ASN A 791 -8.79 -23.55 34.34
N SER A 792 -8.30 -22.85 33.30
CA SER A 792 -9.15 -22.06 32.39
C SER A 792 -10.07 -22.95 31.54
N VAL A 793 -9.55 -24.06 31.03
CA VAL A 793 -10.32 -25.08 30.29
C VAL A 793 -11.36 -25.75 31.19
N THR A 794 -11.01 -26.08 32.43
CA THR A 794 -11.95 -26.68 33.39
C THR A 794 -13.10 -25.73 33.73
N THR A 795 -12.80 -24.42 33.88
CA THR A 795 -13.82 -23.38 34.14
C THR A 795 -14.77 -23.22 32.96
N PHE A 796 -14.25 -23.25 31.72
CA PHE A 796 -15.06 -23.21 30.52
C PHE A 796 -15.98 -24.43 30.40
N ILE A 797 -15.44 -25.65 30.54
CA ILE A 797 -16.22 -26.89 30.45
C ILE A 797 -17.32 -26.93 31.52
N GLY A 798 -17.00 -26.52 32.75
CA GLY A 798 -17.98 -26.43 33.84
C GLY A 798 -19.11 -25.44 33.56
N ALA A 799 -18.81 -24.28 32.96
CA ALA A 799 -19.82 -23.26 32.61
C ALA A 799 -20.71 -23.69 31.43
N VAL A 800 -20.14 -24.37 30.43
CA VAL A 800 -20.89 -24.93 29.29
C VAL A 800 -21.81 -26.07 29.75
N GLN A 801 -21.31 -26.98 30.59
CA GLN A 801 -22.13 -28.06 31.16
C GLN A 801 -23.25 -27.53 32.07
N ALA A 802 -23.05 -26.37 32.70
CA ALA A 802 -24.06 -25.68 33.50
C ALA A 802 -25.05 -24.81 32.67
N GLY A 803 -24.89 -24.74 31.34
CA GLY A 803 -25.75 -23.93 30.46
C GLY A 803 -25.58 -22.41 30.63
N ASN A 804 -24.51 -21.96 31.29
CA ASN A 804 -24.26 -20.55 31.59
C ASN A 804 -23.32 -19.93 30.54
N LEU A 805 -23.92 -19.52 29.41
CA LEU A 805 -23.22 -18.88 28.28
C LEU A 805 -22.38 -17.66 28.67
N PRO A 806 -22.85 -16.73 29.52
CA PRO A 806 -22.03 -15.62 30.01
C PRO A 806 -20.79 -16.04 30.80
N ALA A 807 -20.88 -17.08 31.65
CA ALA A 807 -19.74 -17.59 32.40
C ALA A 807 -18.75 -18.37 31.51
N ALA A 808 -19.24 -19.08 30.49
CA ALA A 808 -18.40 -19.74 29.50
C ALA A 808 -17.64 -18.71 28.64
N LEU A 809 -18.30 -17.62 28.26
CA LEU A 809 -17.69 -16.51 27.54
C LEU A 809 -16.66 -15.76 28.40
N ALA A 810 -16.97 -15.50 29.67
CA ALA A 810 -16.01 -14.89 30.60
C ALA A 810 -14.78 -15.79 30.86
N ALA A 811 -14.96 -17.12 30.91
CA ALA A 811 -13.87 -18.07 31.05
C ALA A 811 -12.94 -18.07 29.83
N ILE A 812 -13.49 -17.92 28.62
CA ILE A 812 -12.71 -17.81 27.38
C ILE A 812 -11.99 -16.46 27.30
N ILE A 813 -12.66 -15.34 27.58
CA ILE A 813 -12.04 -14.01 27.49
C ILE A 813 -11.00 -13.79 28.60
N GLY A 814 -11.20 -14.39 29.78
CA GLY A 814 -10.25 -14.33 30.89
C GLY A 814 -9.09 -15.32 30.79
N ALA A 815 -9.19 -16.36 29.95
CA ALA A 815 -8.16 -17.38 29.80
C ALA A 815 -6.79 -16.81 29.41
N PRO A 816 -6.67 -15.87 28.45
CA PRO A 816 -5.39 -15.29 28.10
C PRO A 816 -4.73 -14.55 29.29
N ALA A 817 -5.51 -13.82 30.09
CA ALA A 817 -5.00 -13.15 31.29
C ALA A 817 -4.55 -14.14 32.38
N ASN A 818 -5.30 -15.23 32.59
CA ASN A 818 -4.95 -16.28 33.54
C ASN A 818 -3.68 -17.03 33.12
N VAL A 819 -3.55 -17.32 31.83
CA VAL A 819 -2.38 -17.99 31.24
C VAL A 819 -1.15 -17.09 31.30
N ALA A 820 -1.28 -15.80 30.94
CA ALA A 820 -0.23 -14.81 31.12
C ALA A 820 0.17 -14.64 32.59
N ASN A 821 -0.81 -14.66 33.51
CA ASN A 821 -0.54 -14.56 34.94
C ASN A 821 0.17 -15.82 35.47
N GLY A 822 -0.17 -17.01 34.96
CA GLY A 822 0.57 -18.24 35.23
C GLY A 822 2.01 -18.18 34.72
N PHE A 823 2.21 -17.75 33.47
CA PHE A 823 3.52 -17.65 32.83
C PHE A 823 4.47 -16.68 33.54
N LEU A 824 3.97 -15.51 33.95
CA LEU A 824 4.77 -14.45 34.57
C LEU A 824 4.86 -14.60 36.09
N ASN A 825 3.73 -14.80 36.75
CA ASN A 825 3.58 -14.69 38.21
C ASN A 825 3.16 -16.00 38.90
N GLY A 826 2.94 -17.08 38.16
CA GLY A 826 2.40 -18.32 38.70
C GLY A 826 3.36 -18.99 39.67
N GLU A 827 2.83 -19.75 40.63
CA GLU A 827 3.62 -20.53 41.56
C GLU A 827 3.07 -21.95 41.64
N ALA A 828 3.95 -22.95 41.57
CA ALA A 828 3.58 -24.35 41.73
C ALA A 828 4.69 -25.12 42.47
N THR A 829 4.37 -26.32 42.95
CA THR A 829 5.34 -27.22 43.58
C THR A 829 5.27 -28.59 42.94
N LEU A 830 6.40 -29.14 42.50
CA LEU A 830 6.51 -30.48 41.92
C LEU A 830 6.96 -31.48 43.00
N PRO A 831 6.13 -32.47 43.37
CA PRO A 831 6.53 -33.50 44.33
C PRO A 831 7.44 -34.54 43.66
N LEU A 832 8.62 -34.76 44.23
CA LEU A 832 9.60 -35.76 43.79
C LEU A 832 9.81 -36.82 44.89
N PRO A 833 9.32 -38.07 44.71
CA PRO A 833 9.52 -39.13 45.68
C PRO A 833 10.99 -39.57 45.68
N LEU A 834 11.63 -39.56 46.86
CA LEU A 834 13.04 -39.94 47.00
C LEU A 834 13.17 -41.43 47.38
N PRO A 835 14.18 -42.15 46.84
CA PRO A 835 14.36 -43.57 47.12
C PRO A 835 14.69 -43.80 48.60
N THR A 836 13.99 -44.75 49.22
CA THR A 836 14.16 -45.10 50.65
C THR A 836 15.40 -45.96 50.93
N SER A 837 16.26 -46.21 49.94
CA SER A 837 17.43 -47.10 50.03
C SER A 837 18.74 -46.40 50.45
N LEU A 838 18.67 -45.24 51.12
CA LEU A 838 19.79 -44.48 51.69
C LEU A 838 19.85 -44.59 53.24
N ALA A 839 19.66 -45.79 53.81
CA ALA A 839 19.37 -46.09 55.24
C ALA A 839 20.29 -45.45 56.33
N PRO A 840 19.89 -45.36 57.65
CA PRO A 840 18.58 -45.58 58.29
C PRO A 840 18.14 -44.44 59.26
N ILE A 841 16.98 -43.80 59.03
CA ILE A 841 16.31 -43.00 60.07
C ILE A 841 15.05 -43.79 60.53
N PRO A 842 14.96 -44.24 61.79
CA PRO A 842 13.85 -45.06 62.24
C PRO A 842 12.51 -44.31 62.19
N GLY A 843 11.48 -44.91 61.58
CA GLY A 843 10.08 -44.44 61.67
C GLY A 843 9.55 -43.62 60.48
N ILE A 844 10.33 -43.40 59.43
CA ILE A 844 9.90 -42.70 58.21
C ILE A 844 9.36 -43.70 57.16
N THR A 845 8.17 -43.47 56.62
CA THR A 845 7.48 -44.37 55.67
C THR A 845 7.53 -43.88 54.21
N SER A 846 7.58 -42.56 54.01
CA SER A 846 7.83 -41.94 52.70
C SER A 846 8.54 -40.60 52.90
N LEU A 847 9.43 -40.26 51.97
CA LEU A 847 10.08 -38.96 51.89
C LEU A 847 9.87 -38.38 50.50
N THR A 848 9.21 -37.22 50.43
CA THR A 848 8.94 -36.51 49.17
C THR A 848 9.57 -35.13 49.22
N ALA A 849 10.42 -34.80 48.25
CA ALA A 849 10.93 -33.44 48.08
C ALA A 849 9.90 -32.61 47.31
N ASN A 850 9.54 -31.45 47.82
CA ASN A 850 8.65 -30.49 47.18
C ASN A 850 9.51 -29.43 46.51
N VAL A 851 9.62 -29.54 45.18
CA VAL A 851 10.43 -28.64 44.35
C VAL A 851 9.60 -27.42 43.96
N PRO A 852 9.90 -26.21 44.46
CA PRO A 852 9.16 -25.02 44.05
C PRO A 852 9.54 -24.62 42.62
N VAL A 853 8.53 -24.31 41.81
CA VAL A 853 8.68 -23.82 40.44
C VAL A 853 7.81 -22.59 40.26
N GLY A 854 8.35 -21.54 39.67
CA GLY A 854 7.68 -20.24 39.52
C GLY A 854 7.60 -19.77 38.09
N GLY A 855 6.65 -18.88 37.83
CA GLY A 855 6.60 -18.04 36.65
C GLY A 855 7.83 -17.14 36.58
N ILE A 856 8.06 -16.55 35.42
CA ILE A 856 9.31 -15.88 35.06
C ILE A 856 9.81 -14.87 36.11
N ILE A 857 8.90 -14.08 36.68
CA ILE A 857 9.21 -13.04 37.66
C ILE A 857 8.81 -13.41 39.10
N SER A 858 8.43 -14.67 39.34
CA SER A 858 8.07 -15.19 40.65
C SER A 858 9.27 -15.19 41.62
N PRO A 859 9.10 -14.79 42.88
CA PRO A 859 10.19 -14.77 43.86
C PRO A 859 10.79 -16.16 44.11
N LEU A 860 12.08 -16.20 44.50
CA LEU A 860 12.79 -17.43 44.85
C LEU A 860 12.33 -17.96 46.22
N LYS A 861 12.07 -19.27 46.31
CA LYS A 861 11.67 -19.96 47.54
C LYS A 861 12.65 -21.10 47.87
N PRO A 862 12.83 -21.41 49.16
CA PRO A 862 13.62 -22.58 49.58
C PRO A 862 12.90 -23.88 49.25
N PHE A 863 13.66 -24.95 49.01
CA PHE A 863 13.10 -26.30 48.88
C PHE A 863 12.54 -26.77 50.22
N THR A 864 11.48 -27.58 50.17
CA THR A 864 10.93 -28.24 51.36
C THR A 864 10.86 -29.74 51.13
N ALA A 865 10.97 -30.54 52.18
CA ALA A 865 10.72 -31.98 52.14
C ALA A 865 9.58 -32.33 53.09
N THR A 866 8.68 -33.21 52.62
CA THR A 866 7.61 -33.78 53.42
C THR A 866 7.96 -35.22 53.77
N ALA A 867 8.17 -35.48 55.07
CA ALA A 867 8.43 -36.80 55.61
C ALA A 867 7.20 -37.32 56.36
N VAL A 868 6.80 -38.57 56.13
CA VAL A 868 5.70 -39.20 56.86
C VAL A 868 6.28 -40.08 57.97
N VAL A 869 6.19 -39.60 59.21
CA VAL A 869 6.71 -40.27 60.41
C VAL A 869 5.52 -40.80 61.22
N LEU A 870 5.48 -42.12 61.44
CA LEU A 870 4.38 -42.78 62.19
C LEU A 870 2.96 -42.39 61.71
N GLY A 871 2.80 -42.15 60.40
CA GLY A 871 1.52 -41.80 59.76
C GLY A 871 1.18 -40.31 59.68
N SER A 872 2.03 -39.40 60.17
CA SER A 872 1.81 -37.94 60.11
C SER A 872 2.85 -37.23 59.21
N PRO A 873 2.41 -36.35 58.28
CA PRO A 873 3.32 -35.59 57.42
C PRO A 873 3.96 -34.42 58.19
N ILE A 874 5.28 -34.28 58.09
CA ILE A 874 6.07 -33.18 58.65
C ILE A 874 6.85 -32.52 57.52
N THR A 875 6.71 -31.19 57.37
CA THR A 875 7.43 -30.39 56.37
C THR A 875 8.69 -29.79 56.98
N LEU A 876 9.84 -30.10 56.40
CA LEU A 876 11.14 -29.58 56.81
C LEU A 876 11.71 -28.68 55.70
N PRO A 877 12.16 -27.46 56.00
CA PRO A 877 12.90 -26.65 55.03
C PRO A 877 14.26 -27.31 54.77
N LEU A 878 14.63 -27.43 53.50
CA LEU A 878 15.94 -27.91 53.09
C LEU A 878 16.87 -26.72 52.83
N GLY A 879 18.10 -26.77 53.33
CA GLY A 879 19.13 -25.79 52.99
C GLY A 879 19.63 -25.97 51.55
N GLY A 880 20.25 -24.96 50.96
CA GLY A 880 20.89 -25.06 49.64
C GLY A 880 20.31 -24.11 48.59
N THR A 881 20.32 -24.53 47.32
CA THR A 881 19.93 -23.70 46.17
C THR A 881 18.46 -23.31 46.27
N PRO A 882 18.04 -22.03 46.17
CA PRO A 882 16.62 -21.65 46.10
C PRO A 882 16.06 -21.75 44.66
N ALA A 883 14.75 -21.91 44.51
CA ALA A 883 14.07 -22.01 43.20
C ALA A 883 12.72 -21.24 43.16
N GLY A 884 12.38 -20.69 42.00
CA GLY A 884 11.28 -19.77 41.74
C GLY A 884 11.29 -19.33 40.27
N GLY A 885 11.29 -18.03 40.02
CA GLY A 885 11.38 -17.45 38.67
C GLY A 885 12.81 -17.27 38.16
N ILE A 886 12.99 -17.42 36.85
CA ILE A 886 14.30 -17.31 36.19
C ILE A 886 14.92 -15.92 36.32
N ILE A 887 14.12 -14.84 36.32
CA ILE A 887 14.62 -13.47 36.44
C ILE A 887 15.22 -13.25 37.85
N PRO A 888 14.50 -13.51 38.96
CA PRO A 888 15.10 -13.47 40.29
C PRO A 888 16.32 -14.39 40.47
N ALA A 889 16.35 -15.55 39.79
CA ALA A 889 17.48 -16.49 39.85
C ALA A 889 18.75 -15.94 39.16
N LEU A 890 18.59 -15.32 37.98
CA LEU A 890 19.68 -14.68 37.22
C LEU A 890 20.21 -13.41 37.89
N LEU A 891 19.36 -12.71 38.64
CA LEU A 891 19.76 -11.47 39.33
C LEU A 891 20.42 -11.74 40.68
N ASN A 892 19.99 -12.76 41.42
CA ASN A 892 20.39 -12.94 42.82
C ASN A 892 21.22 -14.20 43.09
N TYR A 893 21.03 -15.27 42.31
CA TYR A 893 21.67 -16.56 42.57
C TYR A 893 22.86 -16.84 41.63
N ALA A 894 22.66 -16.70 40.31
CA ALA A 894 23.71 -16.95 39.33
C ALA A 894 24.97 -16.07 39.48
N PRO A 895 24.87 -14.75 39.73
CA PRO A 895 26.04 -13.88 39.84
C PRO A 895 26.88 -14.17 41.09
N VAL A 896 26.26 -14.63 42.18
CA VAL A 896 26.95 -15.00 43.43
C VAL A 896 27.77 -16.27 43.23
N GLN A 897 27.20 -17.27 42.54
CA GLN A 897 27.91 -18.52 42.25
C GLN A 897 29.06 -18.31 41.25
N LEU A 898 28.86 -17.44 40.26
CA LEU A 898 29.90 -17.07 39.30
C LEU A 898 31.01 -16.22 39.95
N ALA A 899 30.66 -15.29 40.84
CA ALA A 899 31.64 -14.52 41.61
C ALA A 899 32.48 -15.40 42.54
N ASN A 900 31.87 -16.39 43.21
CA ASN A 900 32.58 -17.37 44.03
C ASN A 900 33.54 -18.25 43.21
N ALA A 901 33.20 -18.55 41.94
CA ALA A 901 34.05 -19.32 41.02
C ALA A 901 35.19 -18.49 40.38
N ILE A 902 35.09 -17.16 40.40
CA ILE A 902 36.15 -16.25 39.95
C ILE A 902 37.11 -15.88 41.10
N ALA A 903 36.61 -15.87 42.35
CA ALA A 903 37.39 -15.54 43.54
C ALA A 903 38.16 -16.74 44.16
N GLY A 904 37.93 -17.96 43.66
CA GLY A 904 38.64 -19.19 44.04
C GLY A 904 39.42 -19.79 42.87
#